data_AF-A0A182YD05-F1
#
_entry.id   AF-A0A182YD05-F1
#
_cell.length_a   1.000
_cell.length_b   1.000
_cell.length_c   1.000
_cell.angle_alpha   90.00
_cell.angle_beta   90.00
_cell.angle_gamma   90.00
#
_symmetry.space_group_name_H-M   'P 1'
#
loop_
_entity.id
_entity.type
_entity.pdbx_description
1 polymer ?
#
loop_
_entity_poly.entity_id
_entity_poly.type
_entity_poly.pdbx_seq_one_letter_code
_entity_poly.pdbx_strand_id
1 'polypeptide(L)'
;MQQPEVSMQVQVLRIKLKVVHKRLINMQTDPTLAQVQSKMLEELKAEQHTLLNQLIEQLPYDLDKDIAEDEVFQAEYLVKAASLQSMDVKPPPVAAQLVMPQHRLHIPMPTFDGSYEQWPKFKAMFQDIMSRANESDAVKLHHLNKALTGKAAGIINASMMNSNNFESVWEILVQRFENPRLIVDKHIAGLLHLKALPRESAKDLRHLAETCKAHVDGLIFMEKPIDGTSNLIITHILSSCLDAETRKLWERSLKHGEFPELYKTLEFITRQTEVLESCATKEPQQRQPSGKPASTKAFVSSTPNPPQLCCALCKQQHPLHKCPTFLILTTTDKIEKLKTLNRCFNCFGTGHAVSKCPSPWSCRHCKGRHHTLIHVENSRVTPGPSPVTGRQSTTATTTLTTVVSSTVLLSTAMLNITDSAGVTHPARVLLDSGAQSSFITGRLAQFLCLPRKLVNIPLSGIGGSAGSNVRHTVTTTIHSRCSSYNATVEMLVLPKLTVEMPRQYINISHWSIPEACVLADPSFNNPAPIDLILGASLFYEILRTGRLSLGDNMPTLQETEFGWVVSGNTIIEEPLSSSMCAVVTHTNELDSLMKRFFELEEVSGTPSWSNEERACEEHYTATTTTDINGRYVQLQPRSKWYKDDERAIVPGTLVIIKEDNVPPLSWLLARVVEVHPGKDGKARVFTLQTSTKTKVVRPRVKLCVIPTAVGNY
;
A
#
# COMPACT_ATOMS: atom_id res chain seq x y z
N MET A 1 -12.27 53.31 15.87
CA MET A 1 -11.12 54.19 16.16
C MET A 1 -10.38 53.75 17.43
N GLN A 2 -9.83 52.53 17.47
CA GLN A 2 -9.00 52.02 18.59
C GLN A 2 -7.61 51.50 18.16
N GLN A 3 -7.29 51.56 16.86
CA GLN A 3 -6.05 50.98 16.31
C GLN A 3 -4.72 51.70 16.67
N PRO A 4 -4.65 53.03 16.93
CA PRO A 4 -3.36 53.67 17.26
C PRO A 4 -2.85 53.28 18.65
N GLU A 5 -3.76 53.01 19.60
CA GLU A 5 -3.41 52.73 21.00
C GLU A 5 -2.78 51.35 21.18
N VAL A 6 -3.31 50.33 20.49
CA VAL A 6 -2.78 48.95 20.52
C VAL A 6 -1.38 48.89 19.88
N SER A 7 -1.16 49.62 18.78
CA SER A 7 0.15 49.67 18.11
C SER A 7 1.24 50.28 19.00
N MET A 8 0.90 51.32 19.76
CA MET A 8 1.83 51.97 20.69
C MET A 8 2.14 51.06 21.90
N GLN A 9 1.15 50.34 22.42
CA GLN A 9 1.36 49.39 23.53
C GLN A 9 2.28 48.24 23.14
N VAL A 10 2.11 47.65 21.94
CA VAL A 10 2.98 46.60 21.42
C VAL A 10 4.41 47.10 21.23
N GLN A 11 4.62 48.33 20.72
CA GLN A 11 5.95 48.92 20.61
C GLN A 11 6.63 49.12 21.97
N VAL A 12 5.87 49.58 22.98
CA VAL A 12 6.38 49.74 24.35
C VAL A 12 6.79 48.38 24.95
N LEU A 13 5.99 47.34 24.76
CA LEU A 13 6.31 45.97 25.22
C LEU A 13 7.57 45.42 24.54
N ARG A 14 7.72 45.62 23.21
CA ARG A 14 8.94 45.23 22.48
C ARG A 14 10.19 45.95 23.00
N ILE A 15 10.10 47.24 23.33
CA ILE A 15 11.21 48.00 23.90
C ILE A 15 11.56 47.48 25.29
N LYS A 16 10.58 47.24 26.16
CA LYS A 16 10.81 46.68 27.50
C LYS A 16 11.48 45.31 27.43
N LEU A 17 11.04 44.44 26.53
CA LEU A 17 11.62 43.11 26.33
C LEU A 17 13.10 43.21 25.89
N LYS A 18 13.44 44.12 24.97
CA LYS A 18 14.83 44.37 24.55
C LYS A 18 15.71 44.86 25.70
N VAL A 19 15.19 45.70 26.60
CA VAL A 19 15.92 46.19 27.77
C VAL A 19 16.20 45.06 28.76
N VAL A 20 15.20 44.23 29.09
CA VAL A 20 15.36 43.08 29.98
C VAL A 20 16.35 42.07 29.40
N HIS A 21 16.26 41.80 28.09
CA HIS A 21 17.18 40.90 27.40
C HIS A 21 18.63 41.40 27.43
N LYS A 22 18.85 42.71 27.23
CA LYS A 22 20.19 43.32 27.33
C LYS A 22 20.76 43.24 28.75
N ARG A 23 19.92 43.33 29.79
CA ARG A 23 20.34 43.14 31.19
C ARG A 23 20.75 41.69 31.47
N LEU A 24 20.01 40.73 30.94
CA LEU A 24 20.35 39.29 31.01
C LEU A 24 21.69 38.97 30.35
N ILE A 25 21.96 39.55 29.17
CA ILE A 25 23.24 39.36 28.45
C ILE A 25 24.41 40.01 29.19
N ASN A 26 24.20 41.19 29.78
CA ASN A 26 25.26 41.95 30.43
C ASN A 26 25.54 41.53 31.88
N MET A 27 24.80 40.55 32.43
CA MET A 27 25.10 39.99 33.75
C MET A 27 26.39 39.15 33.67
N GLN A 28 27.51 39.75 34.05
CA GLN A 28 28.80 39.06 34.20
C GLN A 28 28.81 38.23 35.48
N THR A 29 29.34 37.01 35.38
CA THR A 29 29.53 36.06 36.48
C THR A 29 30.68 36.52 37.37
N ASP A 30 30.36 37.30 38.41
CA ASP A 30 31.30 37.59 39.50
C ASP A 30 31.03 36.61 40.66
N PRO A 31 31.94 35.69 40.98
CA PRO A 31 31.70 34.60 41.92
C PRO A 31 31.44 35.06 43.36
N THR A 32 31.73 36.32 43.69
CA THR A 32 31.55 36.86 45.06
C THR A 32 30.12 37.31 45.40
N LEU A 33 29.25 37.48 44.39
CA LEU A 33 27.85 37.93 44.54
C LEU A 33 26.82 36.90 44.07
N ALA A 34 27.23 35.64 43.91
CA ALA A 34 26.48 34.58 43.24
C ALA A 34 25.03 34.37 43.74
N GLN A 35 24.78 34.47 45.06
CA GLN A 35 23.42 34.30 45.61
C GLN A 35 22.48 35.48 45.30
N VAL A 36 22.99 36.72 45.32
CA VAL A 36 22.21 37.91 44.96
C VAL A 36 21.99 37.95 43.45
N GLN A 37 23.00 37.57 42.67
CA GLN A 37 22.91 37.47 41.21
C GLN A 37 21.94 36.36 40.76
N SER A 38 21.89 35.21 41.44
CA SER A 38 20.92 34.15 41.12
C SER A 38 19.48 34.60 41.32
N LYS A 39 19.19 35.32 42.41
CA LYS A 39 17.84 35.82 42.68
C LYS A 39 17.43 36.92 41.69
N MET A 40 18.32 37.86 41.39
CA MET A 40 18.09 38.86 40.34
C MET A 40 17.91 38.23 38.95
N LEU A 41 18.62 37.14 38.65
CA LEU A 41 18.51 36.43 37.38
C LEU A 41 17.15 35.74 37.26
N GLU A 42 16.64 35.12 38.33
CA GLU A 42 15.30 34.53 38.35
C GLU A 42 14.21 35.60 38.22
N GLU A 43 14.35 36.73 38.91
CA GLU A 43 13.41 37.86 38.80
C GLU A 43 13.38 38.44 37.38
N LEU A 44 14.54 38.61 36.72
CA LEU A 44 14.62 39.09 35.33
C LEU A 44 14.06 38.07 34.32
N LYS A 45 14.24 36.77 34.55
CA LYS A 45 13.64 35.72 33.73
C LYS A 45 12.12 35.68 33.86
N ALA A 46 11.60 35.85 35.08
CA ALA A 46 10.17 35.95 35.33
C ALA A 46 9.58 37.18 34.63
N GLU A 47 10.24 38.34 34.75
CA GLU A 47 9.82 39.59 34.08
C GLU A 47 9.84 39.43 32.54
N GLN A 48 10.86 38.77 31.98
CA GLN A 48 10.92 38.46 30.55
C GLN A 48 9.73 37.60 30.10
N HIS A 49 9.39 36.56 30.88
CA HIS A 49 8.29 35.67 30.55
C HIS A 49 6.92 36.38 30.63
N THR A 50 6.70 37.23 31.64
CA THR A 50 5.48 38.04 31.75
C THR A 50 5.33 39.01 30.59
N LEU A 51 6.40 39.71 30.19
CA LEU A 51 6.36 40.64 29.06
C LEU A 51 6.09 39.93 27.72
N LEU A 52 6.60 38.70 27.55
CA LEU A 52 6.35 37.91 26.35
C LEU A 52 4.89 37.48 26.25
N ASN A 53 4.30 37.02 27.35
CA ASN A 53 2.88 36.63 27.38
C ASN A 53 1.95 37.82 27.12
N GLN A 54 2.27 39.00 27.68
CA GLN A 54 1.54 40.24 27.38
C GLN A 54 1.66 40.66 25.91
N LEU A 55 2.81 40.39 25.28
CA LEU A 55 3.01 40.65 23.85
C LEU A 55 2.15 39.71 22.99
N ILE A 56 2.08 38.43 23.38
CA ILE A 56 1.29 37.40 22.69
C ILE A 56 -0.22 37.71 22.76
N GLU A 57 -0.73 38.14 23.92
CA GLU A 57 -2.15 38.51 24.09
C GLU A 57 -2.57 39.73 23.26
N GLN A 58 -1.62 40.61 22.91
CA GLN A 58 -1.92 41.85 22.16
C GLN A 58 -1.65 41.76 20.65
N LEU A 59 -1.14 40.63 20.14
CA LEU A 59 -0.90 40.43 18.71
C LEU A 59 -2.19 39.99 18.00
N PRO A 60 -2.70 40.75 17.00
CA PRO A 60 -3.84 40.32 16.20
C PRO A 60 -3.48 39.09 15.36
N TYR A 61 -4.41 38.15 15.27
CA TYR A 61 -4.34 36.93 14.47
C TYR A 61 -4.31 37.28 12.97
N ASP A 62 -3.13 37.57 12.43
CA ASP A 62 -2.89 37.54 10.99
C ASP A 62 -1.45 37.11 10.71
N LEU A 63 -1.30 35.79 10.56
CA LEU A 63 -0.13 35.11 10.01
C LEU A 63 0.10 35.64 8.60
N ASP A 64 1.22 36.31 8.36
CA ASP A 64 1.91 36.30 7.04
C ASP A 64 3.21 37.13 7.04
N LYS A 65 3.52 37.87 8.12
CA LYS A 65 4.80 38.60 8.25
C LYS A 65 5.79 38.03 9.28
N ASP A 66 5.38 37.09 10.12
CA ASP A 66 6.23 36.53 11.18
C ASP A 66 7.11 35.35 10.74
N ILE A 67 6.82 34.72 9.60
CA ILE A 67 7.61 33.59 9.06
C ILE A 67 9.03 34.05 8.67
N ALA A 68 9.18 35.30 8.23
CA ALA A 68 10.47 35.84 7.81
C ALA A 68 11.39 36.26 8.97
N GLU A 69 10.83 36.58 10.15
CA GLU A 69 11.64 36.93 11.34
C GLU A 69 12.08 35.67 12.11
N ASP A 70 11.27 34.60 12.10
CA ASP A 70 11.60 33.31 12.74
C ASP A 70 12.75 32.56 12.03
N GLU A 71 12.86 32.67 10.70
CA GLU A 71 13.96 32.05 9.93
C GLU A 71 15.31 32.71 10.24
N VAL A 72 15.34 34.03 10.49
CA VAL A 72 16.56 34.75 10.89
C VAL A 72 16.95 34.40 12.33
N PHE A 73 15.96 34.17 13.20
CA PHE A 73 16.18 33.84 14.61
C PHE A 73 16.68 32.40 14.81
N GLN A 74 16.19 31.43 14.04
CA GLN A 74 16.72 30.06 14.04
C GLN A 74 18.18 30.01 13.59
N ALA A 75 18.55 30.82 12.59
CA ALA A 75 19.91 30.87 12.08
C ALA A 75 20.91 31.40 13.14
N GLU A 76 20.54 32.45 13.89
CA GLU A 76 21.40 32.99 14.96
C GLU A 76 21.48 32.07 16.20
N TYR A 77 20.41 31.33 16.50
CA TYR A 77 20.38 30.37 17.61
C TYR A 77 21.34 29.18 17.38
N LEU A 78 21.37 28.65 16.16
CA LEU A 78 22.25 27.53 15.80
C LEU A 78 23.74 27.91 15.85
N VAL A 79 24.07 29.14 15.47
CA VAL A 79 25.45 29.67 15.54
C VAL A 79 25.91 29.85 17.00
N LYS A 80 25.02 30.25 17.91
CA LYS A 80 25.34 30.42 19.34
C LYS A 80 25.37 29.11 20.13
N ALA A 81 24.53 28.14 19.79
CA ALA A 81 24.54 26.81 20.39
C ALA A 81 25.86 26.06 20.10
N ALA A 82 26.44 26.27 18.91
CA ALA A 82 27.73 25.70 18.53
C ALA A 82 28.92 26.26 19.35
N SER A 83 28.85 27.51 19.83
CA SER A 83 29.89 28.09 20.68
C SER A 83 29.83 27.64 22.15
N LEU A 84 28.72 27.08 22.63
CA LEU A 84 28.51 26.69 24.04
C LEU A 84 28.96 25.26 24.39
N GLN A 85 29.33 24.43 23.42
CA GLN A 85 29.74 23.03 23.65
C GLN A 85 31.25 22.84 23.92
N SER A 86 32.01 23.91 24.17
CA SER A 86 33.47 23.82 24.32
C SER A 86 34.02 24.39 25.64
N MET A 87 33.44 24.07 26.80
CA MET A 87 34.18 24.15 28.08
C MET A 87 33.77 23.03 29.04
N ASP A 88 34.79 22.29 29.49
CA ASP A 88 34.80 21.03 30.21
C ASP A 88 34.69 21.21 31.74
N VAL A 89 33.87 20.43 32.46
CA VAL A 89 33.85 20.38 33.94
C VAL A 89 33.54 18.97 34.47
N LYS A 90 34.43 18.49 35.36
CA LYS A 90 34.43 17.21 36.11
C LYS A 90 33.17 16.95 36.97
N PRO A 91 32.79 15.68 37.22
CA PRO A 91 31.59 15.33 38.00
C PRO A 91 31.85 15.22 39.52
N PRO A 92 30.86 15.57 40.37
CA PRO A 92 30.85 15.28 41.82
C PRO A 92 30.18 13.92 42.13
N PRO A 93 30.26 13.42 43.39
CA PRO A 93 30.12 12.00 43.67
C PRO A 93 28.68 11.52 43.86
N VAL A 94 28.52 10.26 43.49
CA VAL A 94 27.40 9.33 43.57
C VAL A 94 26.35 9.63 44.65
N ALA A 95 25.16 10.05 44.20
CA ALA A 95 23.89 9.81 44.88
C ALA A 95 23.10 8.79 44.04
N ALA A 96 22.52 7.80 44.71
CA ALA A 96 21.90 6.61 44.13
C ALA A 96 20.93 6.94 42.98
N GLN A 97 21.25 6.44 41.78
CA GLN A 97 20.41 6.56 40.59
C GLN A 97 19.14 5.71 40.76
N LEU A 98 17.99 6.39 40.82
CA LEU A 98 16.73 5.81 40.39
C LEU A 98 16.83 5.51 38.89
N VAL A 99 16.85 4.23 38.54
CA VAL A 99 16.84 3.78 37.15
C VAL A 99 15.49 4.16 36.52
N MET A 100 15.50 5.19 35.68
CA MET A 100 14.41 5.40 34.73
C MET A 100 14.55 4.38 33.59
N PRO A 101 13.46 3.71 33.17
CA PRO A 101 13.52 2.88 31.97
C PRO A 101 13.72 3.80 30.77
N GLN A 102 14.92 3.78 30.20
CA GLN A 102 15.20 4.42 28.93
C GLN A 102 14.27 3.80 27.88
N HIS A 103 13.38 4.60 27.30
CA HIS A 103 12.67 4.23 26.09
C HIS A 103 13.70 3.90 25.01
N ARG A 104 13.90 2.60 24.74
CA ARG A 104 14.69 2.15 23.60
C ARG A 104 14.00 2.66 22.34
N LEU A 105 14.57 3.70 21.74
CA LEU A 105 14.27 4.05 20.37
C LEU A 105 14.47 2.77 19.55
N HIS A 106 13.38 2.22 19.01
CA HIS A 106 13.39 1.03 18.18
C HIS A 106 13.94 1.39 16.78
N ILE A 107 15.12 2.04 16.74
CA ILE A 107 15.81 2.43 15.52
C ILE A 107 16.29 1.14 14.85
N PRO A 108 15.95 0.91 13.57
CA PRO A 108 16.48 -0.22 12.83
C PRO A 108 18.01 -0.12 12.80
N MET A 109 18.69 -1.15 13.29
CA MET A 109 20.15 -1.17 13.32
C MET A 109 20.69 -1.17 11.88
N PRO A 110 21.66 -0.29 11.53
CA PRO A 110 22.29 -0.34 10.22
C PRO A 110 22.96 -1.70 10.00
N THR A 111 22.89 -2.21 8.78
CA THR A 111 23.55 -3.45 8.39
C THR A 111 24.82 -3.18 7.58
N PHE A 112 25.86 -3.97 7.79
CA PHE A 112 27.13 -3.87 7.06
C PHE A 112 27.53 -5.22 6.48
N ASP A 113 27.75 -5.30 5.17
CA ASP A 113 28.04 -6.54 4.45
C ASP A 113 29.54 -6.80 4.24
N GLY A 114 30.40 -5.84 4.62
CA GLY A 114 31.85 -5.88 4.39
C GLY A 114 32.32 -5.09 3.16
N SER A 115 31.45 -4.31 2.51
CA SER A 115 31.81 -3.44 1.39
C SER A 115 32.51 -2.16 1.86
N TYR A 116 33.76 -1.95 1.44
CA TYR A 116 34.57 -0.79 1.85
C TYR A 116 33.88 0.57 1.61
N GLU A 117 33.15 0.73 0.51
CA GLU A 117 32.42 1.96 0.15
C GLU A 117 31.34 2.35 1.17
N GLN A 118 30.78 1.37 1.89
CA GLN A 118 29.72 1.59 2.87
C GLN A 118 30.24 1.73 4.30
N TRP A 119 31.51 1.40 4.55
CA TRP A 119 32.13 1.40 5.87
C TRP A 119 32.04 2.75 6.59
N PRO A 120 32.37 3.90 5.97
CA PRO A 120 32.35 5.18 6.67
C PRO A 120 30.94 5.59 7.12
N LYS A 121 29.93 5.35 6.27
CA LYS A 121 28.52 5.59 6.58
C LYS A 121 28.02 4.69 7.70
N PHE A 122 28.36 3.40 7.65
CA PHE A 122 28.01 2.44 8.70
C PHE A 122 28.66 2.82 10.04
N LYS A 123 29.96 3.13 10.04
CA LYS A 123 30.71 3.52 11.23
C LYS A 123 30.08 4.73 11.92
N ALA A 124 29.80 5.80 11.18
CA ALA A 124 29.18 7.01 11.71
C ALA A 124 27.78 6.73 12.32
N MET A 125 26.93 6.00 11.61
CA MET A 125 25.57 5.69 12.04
C MET A 125 25.54 4.74 13.25
N PHE A 126 26.40 3.71 13.25
CA PHE A 126 26.50 2.75 14.35
C PHE A 126 27.02 3.45 15.62
N GLN A 127 28.07 4.26 15.51
CA GLN A 127 28.62 4.99 16.67
C GLN A 127 27.64 6.01 17.24
N ASP A 128 26.91 6.75 16.39
CA ASP A 128 25.87 7.68 16.85
C ASP A 128 24.75 6.96 17.62
N ILE A 129 24.21 5.85 17.08
CA ILE A 129 23.18 5.04 17.75
C ILE A 129 23.68 4.50 19.09
N MET A 130 24.90 3.94 19.12
CA MET A 130 25.45 3.35 20.34
C MET A 130 25.81 4.40 21.40
N SER A 131 26.19 5.61 20.99
CA SER A 131 26.47 6.73 21.90
C SER A 131 25.20 7.24 22.60
N ARG A 132 24.06 7.24 21.89
CA ARG A 132 22.77 7.66 22.43
C ARG A 132 22.12 6.62 23.35
N ALA A 133 22.41 5.33 23.12
CA ALA A 133 21.77 4.23 23.84
C ALA A 133 22.40 3.95 25.23
N ASN A 134 23.64 4.39 25.50
CA ASN A 134 24.35 4.14 26.77
C ASN A 134 24.30 2.67 27.26
N GLU A 135 24.44 1.71 26.35
CA GLU A 135 24.31 0.27 26.62
C GLU A 135 25.63 -0.37 27.09
N SER A 136 25.55 -1.52 27.78
CA SER A 136 26.72 -2.29 28.22
C SER A 136 27.47 -2.93 27.04
N ASP A 137 28.78 -3.16 27.19
CA ASP A 137 29.63 -3.66 26.10
C ASP A 137 29.21 -5.02 25.55
N ALA A 138 28.62 -5.88 26.37
CA ALA A 138 28.02 -7.15 25.93
C ALA A 138 26.80 -6.91 25.01
N VAL A 139 25.96 -5.92 25.32
CA VAL A 139 24.81 -5.55 24.49
C VAL A 139 25.29 -4.87 23.20
N LYS A 140 26.33 -4.03 23.27
CA LYS A 140 26.98 -3.44 22.08
C LYS A 140 27.52 -4.51 21.13
N LEU A 141 28.18 -5.53 21.66
CA LEU A 141 28.69 -6.66 20.89
C LEU A 141 27.57 -7.50 20.26
N HIS A 142 26.47 -7.72 20.98
CA HIS A 142 25.31 -8.43 20.43
C HIS A 142 24.67 -7.65 19.26
N HIS A 143 24.49 -6.34 19.41
CA HIS A 143 23.98 -5.49 18.33
C HIS A 143 24.95 -5.41 17.15
N LEU A 144 26.25 -5.34 17.41
CA LEU A 144 27.29 -5.38 16.38
C LEU A 144 27.22 -6.69 15.59
N ASN A 145 27.19 -7.84 16.26
CA ASN A 145 27.11 -9.14 15.59
C ASN A 145 25.85 -9.29 14.72
N LYS A 146 24.72 -8.71 15.15
CA LYS A 146 23.48 -8.70 14.38
C LYS A 146 23.52 -7.71 13.20
N ALA A 147 24.28 -6.63 13.31
CA ALA A 147 24.47 -5.63 12.27
C ALA A 147 25.42 -6.11 11.16
N LEU A 148 26.40 -6.96 11.48
CA LEU A 148 27.32 -7.52 10.50
C LEU A 148 26.67 -8.65 9.69
N THR A 149 26.77 -8.53 8.37
CA THR A 149 26.23 -9.48 7.39
C THR A 149 27.32 -9.80 6.35
N GLY A 150 27.07 -10.79 5.48
CA GLY A 150 27.95 -11.08 4.36
C GLY A 150 29.40 -11.39 4.78
N LYS A 151 30.37 -10.66 4.20
CA LYS A 151 31.82 -10.86 4.45
C LYS A 151 32.24 -10.33 5.82
N ALA A 152 31.47 -9.43 6.42
CA ALA A 152 31.80 -8.86 7.73
C ALA A 152 31.36 -9.75 8.90
N ALA A 153 30.32 -10.58 8.72
CA ALA A 153 29.81 -11.47 9.78
C ALA A 153 30.84 -12.50 10.27
N GLY A 154 31.77 -12.92 9.41
CA GLY A 154 32.79 -13.93 9.74
C GLY A 154 33.98 -13.42 10.56
N ILE A 155 33.99 -12.14 10.96
CA ILE A 155 35.12 -11.55 11.71
C ILE A 155 34.95 -11.72 13.21
N ILE A 156 33.71 -11.77 13.71
CA ILE A 156 33.43 -11.96 15.13
C ILE A 156 33.37 -13.47 15.42
N ASN A 157 34.42 -13.99 16.05
CA ASN A 157 34.49 -15.37 16.50
C ASN A 157 33.84 -15.56 17.88
N ALA A 158 33.41 -16.79 18.20
CA ALA A 158 32.81 -17.13 19.50
C ALA A 158 33.74 -16.78 20.70
N SER A 159 35.05 -16.82 20.52
CA SER A 159 36.03 -16.39 21.53
C SER A 159 36.02 -14.88 21.80
N MET A 160 35.70 -14.05 20.78
CA MET A 160 35.58 -12.60 20.89
C MET A 160 34.23 -12.16 21.48
N MET A 161 33.19 -12.99 21.34
CA MET A 161 31.93 -12.75 22.04
C MET A 161 32.03 -13.02 23.54
N ASN A 162 32.89 -13.97 23.95
CA ASN A 162 33.08 -14.34 25.35
C ASN A 162 33.97 -13.36 26.13
N SER A 163 34.76 -12.52 25.45
CA SER A 163 35.65 -11.55 26.11
C SER A 163 34.92 -10.29 26.60
N ASN A 164 33.64 -10.09 26.25
CA ASN A 164 32.79 -8.95 26.63
C ASN A 164 33.43 -7.57 26.39
N ASN A 165 34.46 -7.48 25.53
CA ASN A 165 35.17 -6.24 25.25
C ASN A 165 34.80 -5.72 23.85
N PHE A 166 33.88 -4.75 23.82
CA PHE A 166 33.41 -4.12 22.59
C PHE A 166 34.54 -3.40 21.85
N GLU A 167 35.40 -2.70 22.59
CA GLU A 167 36.45 -1.86 22.03
C GLU A 167 37.46 -2.66 21.23
N SER A 168 37.90 -3.82 21.74
CA SER A 168 38.84 -4.69 21.02
C SER A 168 38.25 -5.27 19.72
N VAL A 169 36.96 -5.63 19.71
CA VAL A 169 36.31 -6.15 18.48
C VAL A 169 36.08 -5.02 17.47
N TRP A 170 35.74 -3.83 17.96
CA TRP A 170 35.58 -2.64 17.14
C TRP A 170 36.90 -2.23 16.47
N GLU A 171 38.01 -2.26 17.21
CA GLU A 171 39.35 -2.00 16.66
C GLU A 171 39.72 -2.96 15.54
N ILE A 172 39.37 -4.24 15.65
CA ILE A 172 39.63 -5.23 14.60
C ILE A 172 38.86 -4.90 13.31
N LEU A 173 37.60 -4.46 13.44
CA LEU A 173 36.80 -4.03 12.28
C LEU A 173 37.36 -2.75 11.66
N VAL A 174 37.77 -1.79 12.49
CA VAL A 174 38.47 -0.57 12.07
C VAL A 174 39.75 -0.91 11.32
N GLN A 175 40.64 -1.72 11.88
CA GLN A 175 41.88 -2.13 11.21
C GLN A 175 41.62 -2.87 9.88
N ARG A 176 40.52 -3.62 9.78
CA ARG A 176 40.20 -4.41 8.60
C ARG A 176 39.55 -3.61 7.48
N PHE A 177 38.62 -2.71 7.80
CA PHE A 177 37.77 -2.02 6.82
C PHE A 177 38.06 -0.52 6.69
N GLU A 178 38.70 0.10 7.69
CA GLU A 178 39.08 1.52 7.64
C GLU A 178 40.41 1.70 6.91
N ASN A 179 40.36 1.53 5.59
CA ASN A 179 41.47 1.84 4.71
C ASN A 179 41.05 2.96 3.74
N PRO A 180 41.38 4.23 4.05
CA PRO A 180 40.98 5.39 3.25
C PRO A 180 41.38 5.25 1.78
N ARG A 181 42.56 4.68 1.51
CA ARG A 181 43.03 4.45 0.15
C ARG A 181 42.13 3.48 -0.61
N LEU A 182 41.81 2.31 -0.02
CA LEU A 182 40.95 1.33 -0.68
C LEU A 182 39.53 1.86 -0.89
N ILE A 183 39.01 2.64 0.06
CA ILE A 183 37.67 3.26 -0.03
C ILE A 183 37.63 4.24 -1.20
N VAL A 184 38.62 5.14 -1.27
CA VAL A 184 38.74 6.11 -2.38
C VAL A 184 38.96 5.39 -3.71
N ASP A 185 39.85 4.40 -3.79
CA ASP A 185 40.11 3.62 -5.00
C ASP A 185 38.84 2.92 -5.49
N LYS A 186 37.97 2.46 -4.58
CA LYS A 186 36.68 1.84 -4.91
C LYS A 186 35.68 2.85 -5.49
N HIS A 187 35.54 4.02 -4.87
CA HIS A 187 34.67 5.08 -5.42
C HIS A 187 35.17 5.57 -6.80
N ILE A 188 36.48 5.76 -6.95
CA ILE A 188 37.09 6.13 -8.24
C ILE A 188 36.86 5.04 -9.29
N ALA A 189 37.09 3.76 -8.94
CA ALA A 189 36.85 2.65 -9.84
C ALA A 189 35.36 2.53 -10.21
N GLY A 190 34.44 2.81 -9.30
CA GLY A 190 33.00 2.86 -9.56
C GLY A 190 32.62 3.95 -10.57
N LEU A 191 33.20 5.14 -10.42
CA LEU A 191 33.02 6.26 -11.36
C LEU A 191 33.60 5.94 -12.75
N LEU A 192 34.80 5.36 -12.82
CA LEU A 192 35.44 5.03 -14.10
C LEU A 192 34.74 3.88 -14.85
N HIS A 193 34.08 2.98 -14.13
CA HIS A 193 33.36 1.83 -14.69
C HIS A 193 31.84 2.00 -14.71
N LEU A 194 31.35 3.25 -14.72
CA LEU A 194 29.93 3.52 -14.92
C LEU A 194 29.45 2.90 -16.23
N LYS A 195 28.33 2.18 -16.17
CA LYS A 195 27.80 1.41 -17.29
C LYS A 195 27.12 2.34 -18.30
N ALA A 196 27.60 2.34 -19.54
CA ALA A 196 26.96 3.06 -20.63
C ALA A 196 25.58 2.48 -20.99
N LEU A 197 24.62 3.37 -21.23
CA LEU A 197 23.23 3.03 -21.53
C LEU A 197 23.03 2.86 -23.03
N PRO A 198 22.51 1.71 -23.50
CA PRO A 198 22.31 1.46 -24.93
C PRO A 198 21.06 2.13 -25.52
N ARG A 199 20.08 2.46 -24.67
CA ARG A 199 18.79 3.06 -25.05
C ARG A 199 18.26 3.90 -23.89
N GLU A 200 17.39 4.86 -24.22
CA GLU A 200 16.68 5.66 -23.25
C GLU A 200 15.76 4.80 -22.37
N SER A 201 15.85 4.97 -21.06
CA SER A 201 15.11 4.19 -20.06
C SER A 201 15.11 4.96 -18.74
N ALA A 202 13.93 5.36 -18.26
CA ALA A 202 13.79 6.11 -17.01
C ALA A 202 14.45 5.39 -15.82
N LYS A 203 14.26 4.08 -15.74
CA LYS A 203 14.83 3.25 -14.66
C LYS A 203 16.36 3.21 -14.71
N ASP A 204 16.93 3.02 -15.90
CA ASP A 204 18.39 2.87 -16.05
C ASP A 204 19.10 4.23 -15.91
N LEU A 205 18.49 5.32 -16.39
CA LEU A 205 18.98 6.69 -16.19
C LEU A 205 18.98 7.10 -14.72
N ARG A 206 17.91 6.78 -13.97
CA ARG A 206 17.86 7.02 -12.53
C ARG A 206 18.95 6.27 -11.79
N HIS A 207 19.09 4.97 -12.07
CA HIS A 207 20.12 4.15 -11.46
C HIS A 207 21.54 4.67 -11.77
N LEU A 208 21.79 5.14 -13.00
CA LEU A 208 23.08 5.74 -13.38
C LEU A 208 23.36 7.02 -12.58
N ALA A 209 22.39 7.93 -12.47
CA ALA A 209 22.51 9.17 -11.71
C ALA A 209 22.72 8.91 -10.22
N GLU A 210 21.95 8.00 -9.62
CA GLU A 210 22.07 7.61 -8.21
C GLU A 210 23.43 6.96 -7.92
N THR A 211 23.91 6.07 -8.81
CA THR A 211 25.21 5.41 -8.66
C THR A 211 26.36 6.42 -8.73
N CYS A 212 26.32 7.33 -9.72
CA CYS A 212 27.32 8.39 -9.86
C CYS A 212 27.34 9.30 -8.63
N LYS A 213 26.15 9.76 -8.21
CA LYS A 213 25.98 10.61 -7.02
C LYS A 213 26.48 9.90 -5.75
N ALA A 214 26.17 8.62 -5.56
CA ALA A 214 26.63 7.85 -4.40
C ALA A 214 28.16 7.77 -4.32
N HIS A 215 28.86 7.58 -5.44
CA HIS A 215 30.33 7.57 -5.43
C HIS A 215 30.93 8.96 -5.21
N VAL A 216 30.33 10.02 -5.77
CA VAL A 216 30.74 11.41 -5.56
C VAL A 216 30.56 11.83 -4.11
N ASP A 217 29.38 11.58 -3.54
CA ASP A 217 29.08 11.86 -2.13
C ASP A 217 30.03 11.09 -1.20
N GLY A 218 30.39 9.84 -1.56
CA GLY A 218 31.40 9.05 -0.85
C GLY A 218 32.80 9.67 -0.87
N LEU A 219 33.23 10.23 -2.00
CA LEU A 219 34.52 10.95 -2.09
C LEU A 219 34.50 12.24 -1.27
N ILE A 220 33.40 12.99 -1.31
CA ILE A 220 33.23 14.22 -0.51
C ILE A 220 33.25 13.89 0.99
N PHE A 221 32.59 12.81 1.40
CA PHE A 221 32.63 12.33 2.79
C PHE A 221 34.06 11.99 3.24
N MET A 222 34.90 11.48 2.33
CA MET A 222 36.32 11.20 2.57
C MET A 222 37.21 12.46 2.45
N GLU A 223 36.62 13.66 2.47
CA GLU A 223 37.29 14.95 2.33
C GLU A 223 38.10 15.05 1.02
N LYS A 224 37.58 14.45 -0.06
CA LYS A 224 38.08 14.57 -1.43
C LYS A 224 37.03 15.32 -2.26
N PRO A 225 37.03 16.67 -2.21
CA PRO A 225 36.06 17.47 -2.94
C PRO A 225 36.21 17.28 -4.45
N ILE A 226 35.10 17.40 -5.18
CA ILE A 226 35.07 17.38 -6.63
C ILE A 226 35.07 18.82 -7.15
N ASP A 227 36.25 19.35 -7.46
CA ASP A 227 36.45 20.71 -7.96
C ASP A 227 37.22 20.76 -9.30
N GLY A 228 37.00 21.86 -10.03
CA GLY A 228 37.70 22.18 -11.29
C GLY A 228 37.77 21.02 -12.29
N THR A 229 38.98 20.47 -12.47
CA THR A 229 39.28 19.39 -13.41
C THR A 229 38.56 18.07 -13.08
N SER A 230 38.44 17.72 -11.80
CA SER A 230 37.78 16.47 -11.39
C SER A 230 36.28 16.51 -11.72
N ASN A 231 35.64 17.65 -11.52
CA ASN A 231 34.26 17.92 -11.92
C ASN A 231 34.08 17.75 -13.44
N LEU A 232 35.00 18.27 -14.24
CA LEU A 232 34.97 18.12 -15.71
C LEU A 232 35.15 16.66 -16.15
N ILE A 233 36.10 15.93 -15.55
CA ILE A 233 36.35 14.52 -15.88
C ILE A 233 35.13 13.67 -15.55
N ILE A 234 34.56 13.82 -14.35
CA ILE A 234 33.40 13.02 -13.92
C ILE A 234 32.17 13.39 -14.76
N THR A 235 31.97 14.67 -15.06
CA THR A 235 30.89 15.11 -15.95
C THR A 235 31.05 14.51 -17.35
N HIS A 236 32.28 14.48 -17.88
CA HIS A 236 32.56 13.83 -19.16
C HIS A 236 32.26 12.33 -19.13
N ILE A 237 32.72 11.61 -18.08
CA ILE A 237 32.44 10.18 -17.91
C ILE A 237 30.93 9.94 -17.85
N LEU A 238 30.21 10.69 -17.01
CA LEU A 238 28.76 10.58 -16.85
C LEU A 238 28.03 10.83 -18.19
N SER A 239 28.39 11.90 -18.91
CA SER A 239 27.81 12.23 -20.22
C SER A 239 28.10 11.15 -21.28
N SER A 240 29.25 10.48 -21.18
CA SER A 240 29.62 9.38 -22.08
C SER A 240 28.82 8.10 -21.82
N CYS A 241 28.28 7.95 -20.60
CA CYS A 241 27.42 6.83 -20.23
C CYS A 241 25.95 7.02 -20.63
N LEU A 242 25.54 8.24 -21.00
CA LEU A 242 24.17 8.53 -21.45
C LEU A 242 23.89 7.88 -22.81
N ASP A 243 22.64 7.50 -23.04
CA ASP A 243 22.19 7.06 -24.35
C ASP A 243 22.23 8.22 -25.37
N ALA A 244 22.18 7.88 -26.66
CA ALA A 244 22.38 8.86 -27.73
C ALA A 244 21.29 9.96 -27.78
N GLU A 245 20.07 9.68 -27.29
CA GLU A 245 18.97 10.64 -27.32
C GLU A 245 19.06 11.59 -26.12
N THR A 246 19.20 11.05 -24.91
CA THR A 246 19.44 11.84 -23.70
C THR A 246 20.69 12.70 -23.81
N ARG A 247 21.78 12.18 -24.39
CA ARG A 247 23.02 12.94 -24.61
C ARG A 247 22.80 14.15 -25.53
N LYS A 248 22.02 14.01 -26.59
CA LYS A 248 21.71 15.15 -27.49
C LYS A 248 20.89 16.22 -26.77
N LEU A 249 19.91 15.81 -25.97
CA LEU A 249 19.09 16.73 -25.18
C LEU A 249 19.95 17.47 -24.13
N TRP A 250 20.87 16.75 -23.50
CA TRP A 250 21.83 17.33 -22.57
C TRP A 250 22.74 18.35 -23.26
N GLU A 251 23.38 18.01 -24.38
CA GLU A 251 24.23 18.95 -25.16
C GLU A 251 23.43 20.19 -25.60
N ARG A 252 22.15 20.03 -25.96
CA ARG A 252 21.26 21.15 -26.31
C ARG A 252 20.93 22.05 -25.12
N SER A 253 20.95 21.51 -23.90
CA SER A 253 20.73 22.30 -22.68
C SER A 253 21.93 23.18 -22.32
N LEU A 254 23.12 22.86 -22.86
CA LEU A 254 24.34 23.62 -22.63
C LEU A 254 24.43 24.85 -23.54
N LYS A 255 24.93 25.96 -23.00
CA LYS A 255 25.23 27.16 -23.78
C LYS A 255 26.59 27.02 -24.47
N HIS A 256 26.73 27.67 -25.62
CA HIS A 256 27.99 27.68 -26.35
C HIS A 256 29.13 28.28 -25.51
N GLY A 257 30.22 27.52 -25.34
CA GLY A 257 31.43 27.97 -24.63
C GLY A 257 31.40 27.81 -23.10
N GLU A 258 30.30 27.33 -22.50
CA GLU A 258 30.23 27.05 -21.07
C GLU A 258 30.61 25.59 -20.78
N PHE A 259 31.39 25.37 -19.72
CA PHE A 259 31.72 24.03 -19.26
C PHE A 259 30.58 23.46 -18.40
N PRO A 260 30.15 22.22 -18.64
CA PRO A 260 29.09 21.61 -17.85
C PRO A 260 29.56 21.28 -16.44
N GLU A 261 28.69 21.52 -15.45
CA GLU A 261 28.90 21.13 -14.06
C GLU A 261 28.24 19.79 -13.75
N LEU A 262 28.86 19.00 -12.87
CA LEU A 262 28.39 17.66 -12.52
C LEU A 262 27.00 17.69 -11.88
N TYR A 263 26.78 18.57 -10.91
CA TYR A 263 25.49 18.66 -10.22
C TYR A 263 24.36 19.12 -11.15
N LYS A 264 24.62 20.09 -12.05
CA LYS A 264 23.65 20.49 -13.09
C LYS A 264 23.37 19.34 -14.07
N THR A 265 24.38 18.55 -14.39
CA THR A 265 24.21 17.35 -15.24
C THR A 265 23.38 16.27 -14.55
N LEU A 266 23.61 16.03 -13.25
CA LEU A 266 22.80 15.12 -12.45
C LEU A 266 21.34 15.61 -12.34
N GLU A 267 21.13 16.90 -12.11
CA GLU A 267 19.79 17.51 -12.08
C GLU A 267 19.07 17.36 -13.42
N PHE A 268 19.77 17.59 -14.53
CA PHE A 268 19.23 17.35 -15.88
C PHE A 268 18.80 15.88 -16.06
N ILE A 269 19.65 14.91 -15.67
CA ILE A 269 19.32 13.49 -15.81
C ILE A 269 18.12 13.12 -14.94
N THR A 270 18.06 13.58 -13.69
CA THR A 270 16.90 13.37 -12.81
C THR A 270 15.62 13.93 -13.44
N ARG A 271 15.66 15.15 -13.97
CA ARG A 271 14.52 15.75 -14.67
C ARG A 271 14.12 14.95 -15.91
N GLN A 272 15.07 14.45 -16.69
CA GLN A 272 14.77 13.59 -17.83
C GLN A 272 14.11 12.27 -17.38
N THR A 273 14.50 11.70 -16.24
CA THR A 273 13.82 10.51 -15.69
C THR A 273 12.37 10.80 -15.33
N GLU A 274 12.09 11.94 -14.70
CA GLU A 274 10.73 12.37 -14.35
C GLU A 274 9.87 12.63 -15.59
N VAL A 275 10.45 13.26 -16.62
CA VAL A 275 9.79 13.47 -17.92
C VAL A 275 9.43 12.13 -18.55
N LEU A 276 10.36 11.18 -18.60
CA LEU A 276 10.09 9.85 -19.16
C LEU A 276 9.03 9.07 -18.37
N GLU A 277 8.99 9.22 -17.04
CA GLU A 277 7.94 8.61 -16.21
C GLU A 277 6.57 9.28 -16.39
N SER A 278 6.55 10.60 -16.58
CA SER A 278 5.35 11.36 -16.88
C SER A 278 4.80 11.00 -18.28
N CYS A 279 5.69 10.96 -19.28
CA CYS A 279 5.35 10.60 -20.66
C CYS A 279 5.07 9.11 -20.85
N ALA A 280 5.49 8.23 -19.92
CA ALA A 280 5.12 6.82 -19.92
C ALA A 280 3.60 6.59 -19.67
N THR A 281 2.83 7.64 -19.37
CA THR A 281 1.36 7.58 -19.43
C THR A 281 0.87 7.57 -20.88
N LYS A 282 0.66 6.34 -21.39
CA LYS A 282 0.12 5.96 -22.71
C LYS A 282 1.09 6.08 -23.88
N GLU A 283 2.04 5.15 -23.97
CA GLU A 283 2.51 4.70 -25.28
C GLU A 283 1.82 3.39 -25.71
N PRO A 284 1.24 3.32 -26.92
CA PRO A 284 0.90 2.06 -27.56
C PRO A 284 2.20 1.32 -27.88
N GLN A 285 2.27 0.02 -27.56
CA GLN A 285 3.39 -0.85 -27.87
C GLN A 285 3.68 -0.86 -29.39
N GLN A 286 4.51 0.05 -29.87
CA GLN A 286 5.16 -0.08 -31.16
C GLN A 286 6.44 -0.90 -31.01
N ARG A 287 6.47 -1.97 -31.79
CA ARG A 287 7.56 -2.91 -31.96
C ARG A 287 8.83 -2.16 -32.37
N GLN A 288 9.95 -2.39 -31.69
CA GLN A 288 11.25 -2.05 -32.26
C GLN A 288 11.74 -3.16 -33.21
N PRO A 289 12.18 -2.79 -34.43
CA PRO A 289 12.95 -3.64 -35.34
C PRO A 289 14.44 -3.59 -34.95
N SER A 290 15.14 -4.72 -35.08
CA SER A 290 16.61 -4.76 -35.02
C SER A 290 17.16 -5.18 -36.39
N GLY A 291 17.75 -4.22 -37.11
CA GLY A 291 18.49 -4.42 -38.35
C GLY A 291 19.35 -3.17 -38.62
N LYS A 292 20.67 -3.35 -38.61
CA LYS A 292 21.71 -2.30 -38.74
C LYS A 292 21.70 -1.61 -40.12
N PRO A 293 22.22 -0.38 -40.28
CA PRO A 293 22.40 0.21 -41.61
C PRO A 293 23.78 -0.17 -42.18
N ALA A 294 23.81 -0.43 -43.48
CA ALA A 294 25.03 -0.38 -44.28
C ALA A 294 24.71 0.27 -45.63
N SER A 295 25.48 1.30 -45.98
CA SER A 295 25.70 1.78 -47.35
C SER A 295 25.98 0.57 -48.27
N THR A 296 25.48 0.46 -49.49
CA THR A 296 26.06 1.07 -50.70
C THR A 296 25.16 0.80 -51.92
N LYS A 297 25.25 1.68 -52.93
CA LYS A 297 24.40 1.83 -54.11
C LYS A 297 24.40 0.62 -55.09
N ALA A 298 23.18 0.35 -55.58
CA ALA A 298 22.74 0.04 -56.95
C ALA A 298 23.39 -1.10 -57.79
N PHE A 299 22.58 -2.11 -58.14
CA PHE A 299 22.28 -2.49 -59.53
C PHE A 299 20.98 -3.33 -59.61
N VAL A 300 20.23 -3.15 -60.69
CA VAL A 300 18.93 -3.78 -60.99
C VAL A 300 19.13 -5.16 -61.63
N SER A 301 18.44 -6.21 -61.17
CA SER A 301 17.78 -7.23 -62.01
C SER A 301 17.09 -8.31 -61.16
N SER A 302 15.82 -8.58 -61.52
CA SER A 302 15.08 -9.87 -61.41
C SER A 302 15.18 -10.73 -60.14
N THR A 303 14.03 -10.85 -59.45
CA THR A 303 13.58 -11.91 -58.50
C THR A 303 14.33 -13.25 -58.58
N PRO A 304 14.63 -13.92 -57.43
CA PRO A 304 13.60 -14.58 -56.61
C PRO A 304 13.72 -14.36 -55.08
N ASN A 305 12.57 -14.33 -54.39
CA ASN A 305 12.42 -14.13 -52.94
C ASN A 305 13.19 -15.15 -52.06
N PRO A 306 13.77 -14.75 -50.90
CA PRO A 306 14.25 -15.66 -49.85
C PRO A 306 13.12 -16.19 -48.92
N PRO A 307 13.35 -17.26 -48.14
CA PRO A 307 12.30 -18.10 -47.57
C PRO A 307 11.57 -17.44 -46.40
N GLN A 308 10.26 -17.30 -46.51
CA GLN A 308 9.39 -16.84 -45.44
C GLN A 308 9.31 -17.86 -44.30
N LEU A 309 9.21 -17.38 -43.06
CA LEU A 309 9.16 -18.16 -41.82
C LEU A 309 7.82 -18.90 -41.70
N CYS A 310 7.69 -19.98 -42.47
CA CYS A 310 6.51 -20.81 -42.51
C CYS A 310 6.51 -21.84 -41.37
N CYS A 311 5.31 -22.13 -40.87
CA CYS A 311 5.04 -23.19 -39.92
C CYS A 311 5.56 -24.53 -40.44
N ALA A 312 6.34 -25.23 -39.63
CA ALA A 312 6.92 -26.53 -39.99
C ALA A 312 5.86 -27.64 -40.23
N LEU A 313 4.58 -27.39 -39.95
CA LEU A 313 3.47 -28.33 -40.13
C LEU A 313 2.56 -28.01 -41.32
N CYS A 314 1.97 -26.83 -41.36
CA CYS A 314 1.01 -26.45 -42.40
C CYS A 314 1.63 -25.54 -43.48
N LYS A 315 2.93 -25.22 -43.38
CA LYS A 315 3.67 -24.34 -44.30
C LYS A 315 3.08 -22.92 -44.45
N GLN A 316 2.17 -22.49 -43.56
CA GLN A 316 1.62 -21.13 -43.51
C GLN A 316 2.41 -20.22 -42.54
N GLN A 317 2.28 -18.90 -42.66
CA GLN A 317 3.03 -17.92 -41.87
C GLN A 317 2.53 -17.78 -40.42
N HIS A 318 2.91 -18.71 -39.55
CA HIS A 318 2.71 -18.58 -38.11
C HIS A 318 3.63 -19.55 -37.34
N PRO A 319 3.89 -19.29 -36.04
CA PRO A 319 4.63 -20.22 -35.19
C PRO A 319 3.83 -21.50 -34.90
N LEU A 320 4.53 -22.57 -34.52
CA LEU A 320 3.95 -23.91 -34.31
C LEU A 320 2.85 -23.94 -33.22
N HIS A 321 3.00 -23.16 -32.15
CA HIS A 321 2.02 -23.08 -31.05
C HIS A 321 0.70 -22.40 -31.45
N LYS A 322 0.66 -21.67 -32.58
CA LYS A 322 -0.55 -21.08 -33.16
C LYS A 322 -1.05 -21.84 -34.39
N CYS A 323 -0.46 -22.99 -34.70
CA CYS A 323 -0.84 -23.77 -35.86
C CYS A 323 -2.18 -24.49 -35.63
N PRO A 324 -3.22 -24.23 -36.45
CA PRO A 324 -4.51 -24.89 -36.32
C PRO A 324 -4.38 -26.41 -36.40
N THR A 325 -3.57 -26.90 -37.35
CA THR A 325 -3.30 -28.33 -37.53
C THR A 325 -2.57 -28.95 -36.33
N PHE A 326 -1.73 -28.19 -35.63
CA PHE A 326 -1.02 -28.68 -34.44
C PHE A 326 -1.92 -28.69 -33.20
N LEU A 327 -2.81 -27.72 -33.06
CA LEU A 327 -3.71 -27.60 -31.90
C LEU A 327 -4.74 -28.74 -31.86
N ILE A 328 -5.19 -29.20 -33.03
CA ILE A 328 -6.17 -30.28 -33.18
C ILE A 328 -5.58 -31.68 -32.85
N LEU A 329 -4.25 -31.84 -32.89
CA LEU A 329 -3.61 -33.13 -32.60
C LEU A 329 -3.75 -33.54 -31.12
N THR A 330 -3.79 -34.85 -30.87
CA THR A 330 -3.75 -35.39 -29.50
C THR A 330 -2.36 -35.14 -28.86
N THR A 331 -2.27 -35.18 -27.53
CA THR A 331 -1.01 -34.89 -26.82
C THR A 331 0.12 -35.85 -27.19
N THR A 332 -0.21 -37.13 -27.42
CA THR A 332 0.73 -38.15 -27.89
C THR A 332 1.23 -37.83 -29.30
N ASP A 333 0.32 -37.48 -30.21
CA ASP A 333 0.67 -37.12 -31.59
C ASP A 333 1.49 -35.82 -31.64
N LYS A 334 1.20 -34.85 -30.77
CA LYS A 334 1.98 -33.61 -30.63
C LYS A 334 3.44 -33.91 -30.26
N ILE A 335 3.68 -34.83 -29.32
CA ILE A 335 5.03 -35.22 -28.90
C ILE A 335 5.78 -35.92 -30.03
N GLU A 336 5.14 -36.86 -30.74
CA GLU A 336 5.74 -37.51 -31.91
C GLU A 336 6.04 -36.52 -33.03
N LYS A 337 5.14 -35.57 -33.26
CA LYS A 337 5.32 -34.56 -34.29
C LYS A 337 6.44 -33.56 -33.96
N LEU A 338 6.65 -33.26 -32.67
CA LEU A 338 7.80 -32.46 -32.23
C LEU A 338 9.14 -33.22 -32.39
N LYS A 339 9.14 -34.54 -32.17
CA LYS A 339 10.32 -35.41 -32.43
C LYS A 339 10.68 -35.43 -33.91
N THR A 340 9.70 -35.71 -34.77
CA THR A 340 9.93 -35.76 -36.23
C THR A 340 10.37 -34.43 -36.82
N LEU A 341 9.93 -33.31 -36.23
CA LEU A 341 10.32 -31.96 -36.66
C LEU A 341 11.58 -31.40 -35.96
N ASN A 342 12.23 -32.18 -35.09
CA ASN A 342 13.40 -31.77 -34.29
C ASN A 342 13.20 -30.43 -33.55
N ARG A 343 12.07 -30.31 -32.84
CA ARG A 343 11.68 -29.12 -32.07
C ARG A 343 11.80 -29.38 -30.58
N CYS A 344 12.30 -28.40 -29.83
CA CYS A 344 12.42 -28.48 -28.38
C CYS A 344 11.04 -28.61 -27.71
N PHE A 345 10.86 -29.58 -26.81
CA PHE A 345 9.57 -29.81 -26.12
C PHE A 345 9.15 -28.67 -25.20
N ASN A 346 10.05 -27.75 -24.82
CA ASN A 346 9.73 -26.63 -23.93
C ASN A 346 9.30 -25.36 -24.68
N CYS A 347 10.03 -24.96 -25.74
CA CYS A 347 9.79 -23.70 -26.46
C CYS A 347 9.42 -23.88 -27.94
N PHE A 348 9.39 -25.12 -28.43
CA PHE A 348 9.22 -25.46 -29.85
C PHE A 348 10.24 -24.80 -30.79
N GLY A 349 11.40 -24.38 -30.27
CA GLY A 349 12.54 -23.88 -31.04
C GLY A 349 13.35 -25.00 -31.68
N THR A 350 14.16 -24.68 -32.69
CA THR A 350 15.14 -25.59 -33.31
C THR A 350 16.51 -25.49 -32.64
N GLY A 351 17.34 -26.54 -32.78
CA GLY A 351 18.77 -26.48 -32.49
C GLY A 351 19.19 -26.68 -31.03
N HIS A 352 18.29 -27.10 -30.14
CA HIS A 352 18.64 -27.40 -28.75
C HIS A 352 17.72 -28.45 -28.10
N ALA A 353 18.26 -29.16 -27.12
CA ALA A 353 17.51 -30.06 -26.25
C ALA A 353 16.85 -29.30 -25.08
N VAL A 354 15.83 -29.90 -24.46
CA VAL A 354 15.08 -29.32 -23.32
C VAL A 354 15.99 -28.94 -22.15
N SER A 355 17.03 -29.75 -21.88
CA SER A 355 17.98 -29.53 -20.79
C SER A 355 18.77 -28.22 -20.93
N LYS A 356 19.09 -27.81 -22.16
CA LYS A 356 19.82 -26.58 -22.48
C LYS A 356 18.91 -25.50 -23.07
N CYS A 357 17.61 -25.55 -22.78
CA CYS A 357 16.65 -24.61 -23.33
C CYS A 357 16.82 -23.22 -22.68
N PRO A 358 17.00 -22.14 -23.47
CA PRO A 358 17.16 -20.77 -22.96
C PRO A 358 15.83 -20.15 -22.49
N SER A 359 14.70 -20.84 -22.72
CA SER A 359 13.37 -20.38 -22.29
C SER A 359 13.25 -20.48 -20.76
N PRO A 360 12.89 -19.38 -20.06
CA PRO A 360 12.61 -19.39 -18.62
C PRO A 360 11.25 -20.02 -18.30
N TRP A 361 10.43 -20.31 -19.32
CA TRP A 361 9.08 -20.84 -19.15
C TRP A 361 9.09 -22.33 -18.85
N SER A 362 8.24 -22.73 -17.91
CA SER A 362 7.93 -24.11 -17.53
C SER A 362 6.43 -24.38 -17.63
N CYS A 363 6.04 -25.66 -17.64
CA CYS A 363 4.64 -26.07 -17.73
C CYS A 363 3.80 -25.44 -16.60
N ARG A 364 2.63 -24.88 -16.93
CA ARG A 364 1.75 -24.23 -15.96
C ARG A 364 1.05 -25.21 -15.01
N HIS A 365 0.94 -26.48 -15.38
CA HIS A 365 0.25 -27.50 -14.57
C HIS A 365 1.19 -28.24 -13.61
N CYS A 366 2.40 -28.62 -14.04
CA CYS A 366 3.32 -29.41 -13.22
C CYS A 366 4.70 -28.77 -12.98
N LYS A 367 4.92 -27.53 -13.45
CA LYS A 367 6.20 -26.80 -13.35
C LYS A 367 7.42 -27.51 -13.98
N GLY A 368 7.21 -28.60 -14.72
CA GLY A 368 8.26 -29.31 -15.46
C GLY A 368 8.74 -28.57 -16.72
N ARG A 369 9.92 -28.94 -17.24
CA ARG A 369 10.51 -28.36 -18.46
C ARG A 369 9.87 -28.89 -19.74
N HIS A 370 8.60 -28.55 -19.97
CA HIS A 370 7.89 -28.81 -21.23
C HIS A 370 6.80 -27.76 -21.46
N HIS A 371 6.38 -27.62 -22.72
CA HIS A 371 5.32 -26.69 -23.10
C HIS A 371 3.97 -27.18 -22.59
N THR A 372 3.12 -26.27 -22.09
CA THR A 372 1.81 -26.59 -21.49
C THR A 372 0.89 -27.39 -22.44
N LEU A 373 0.98 -27.14 -23.75
CA LEU A 373 0.23 -27.88 -24.79
C LEU A 373 0.56 -29.37 -24.92
N ILE A 374 1.65 -29.84 -24.31
CA ILE A 374 2.05 -31.26 -24.34
C ILE A 374 2.04 -31.92 -22.95
N HIS A 375 1.36 -31.30 -21.97
CA HIS A 375 1.20 -31.88 -20.65
C HIS A 375 0.29 -33.12 -20.70
N VAL A 376 0.72 -34.21 -20.06
CA VAL A 376 -0.07 -35.43 -19.86
C VAL A 376 -0.30 -35.59 -18.36
N GLU A 377 -1.58 -35.65 -17.96
CA GLU A 377 -1.99 -35.91 -16.59
C GLU A 377 -1.82 -37.40 -16.30
N ASN A 378 -0.98 -37.74 -15.31
CA ASN A 378 -0.60 -39.12 -15.05
C ASN A 378 -1.62 -39.75 -14.08
N SER A 379 -2.66 -40.39 -14.61
CA SER A 379 -3.59 -41.21 -13.82
C SER A 379 -2.92 -42.50 -13.35
N ARG A 380 -2.63 -42.61 -12.05
CA ARG A 380 -2.42 -43.90 -11.36
C ARG A 380 -3.41 -44.04 -10.20
N VAL A 381 -4.49 -44.78 -10.51
CA VAL A 381 -5.29 -45.71 -9.68
C VAL A 381 -5.49 -45.35 -8.19
N THR A 382 -6.73 -44.93 -7.87
CA THR A 382 -7.42 -45.11 -6.57
C THR A 382 -8.17 -46.44 -6.51
N PRO A 383 -8.47 -46.97 -5.31
CA PRO A 383 -9.88 -47.07 -4.86
C PRO A 383 -10.01 -46.78 -3.34
N GLY A 384 -10.85 -45.88 -2.78
CA GLY A 384 -12.30 -45.58 -2.91
C GLY A 384 -13.01 -45.98 -1.58
N PRO A 385 -14.20 -45.48 -1.14
CA PRO A 385 -15.04 -44.36 -1.62
C PRO A 385 -15.69 -43.41 -0.54
N SER A 386 -15.93 -42.14 -0.95
CA SER A 386 -17.09 -41.21 -0.65
C SER A 386 -17.45 -40.73 0.79
N PRO A 387 -18.14 -39.56 1.00
CA PRO A 387 -18.84 -38.66 0.06
C PRO A 387 -18.58 -37.12 0.17
N VAL A 388 -18.77 -36.43 -0.97
CA VAL A 388 -19.47 -35.13 -1.22
C VAL A 388 -19.29 -33.94 -0.24
N THR A 389 -18.71 -32.83 -0.71
CA THR A 389 -19.37 -31.51 -0.96
C THR A 389 -18.34 -30.42 -1.29
N GLY A 390 -18.70 -29.57 -2.27
CA GLY A 390 -17.81 -28.64 -2.95
C GLY A 390 -17.37 -27.43 -2.11
N ARG A 391 -16.16 -26.93 -2.41
CA ARG A 391 -15.62 -25.69 -1.85
C ARG A 391 -15.47 -24.66 -2.96
N GLN A 392 -16.20 -23.56 -2.78
CA GLN A 392 -16.09 -22.31 -3.52
C GLN A 392 -14.66 -21.76 -3.42
N SER A 393 -14.14 -21.31 -4.55
CA SER A 393 -12.84 -20.65 -4.67
C SER A 393 -12.88 -19.30 -3.96
N THR A 394 -12.18 -19.20 -2.83
CA THR A 394 -11.78 -17.94 -2.21
C THR A 394 -10.32 -17.68 -2.53
N THR A 395 -10.02 -16.47 -2.98
CA THR A 395 -8.70 -15.97 -3.32
C THR A 395 -7.79 -16.04 -2.09
N ALA A 396 -6.79 -16.93 -2.13
CA ALA A 396 -5.87 -17.11 -1.02
C ALA A 396 -4.91 -15.92 -0.90
N THR A 397 -5.14 -15.06 0.07
CA THR A 397 -4.08 -14.23 0.66
C THR A 397 -3.23 -15.17 1.51
N THR A 398 -1.92 -15.21 1.30
CA THR A 398 -1.02 -16.11 2.05
C THR A 398 -0.92 -15.66 3.51
N THR A 399 -1.84 -16.10 4.37
CA THR A 399 -1.69 -16.02 5.82
C THR A 399 -0.80 -17.17 6.28
N LEU A 400 0.34 -16.86 6.89
CA LEU A 400 1.12 -17.80 7.67
C LEU A 400 0.26 -18.30 8.85
N THR A 401 -0.19 -19.55 8.79
CA THR A 401 -0.89 -20.20 9.91
C THR A 401 0.13 -20.66 10.94
N THR A 402 0.26 -19.91 12.04
CA THR A 402 0.79 -20.45 13.29
C THR A 402 -0.40 -20.73 14.21
N VAL A 403 -0.46 -21.93 14.79
CA VAL A 403 -1.40 -22.24 15.86
C VAL A 403 -0.87 -21.52 17.10
N VAL A 404 -1.45 -20.36 17.41
CA VAL A 404 -1.06 -19.60 18.60
C VAL A 404 -2.15 -19.79 19.64
N SER A 405 -1.79 -20.44 20.75
CA SER A 405 -2.70 -20.65 21.89
C SER A 405 -2.94 -19.37 22.71
N SER A 406 -2.46 -18.21 22.26
CA SER A 406 -2.65 -16.92 22.93
C SER A 406 -3.27 -15.87 22.00
N THR A 407 -4.17 -15.06 22.56
CA THR A 407 -4.75 -13.88 21.93
C THR A 407 -4.49 -12.65 22.77
N VAL A 408 -4.44 -11.49 22.14
CA VAL A 408 -4.31 -10.20 22.81
C VAL A 408 -5.69 -9.54 22.90
N LEU A 409 -6.10 -9.20 24.11
CA LEU A 409 -7.26 -8.35 24.37
C LEU A 409 -6.88 -6.88 24.20
N LEU A 410 -7.72 -6.15 23.47
CA LEU A 410 -7.64 -4.70 23.36
C LEU A 410 -8.56 -4.03 24.37
N SER A 411 -8.15 -2.85 24.83
CA SER A 411 -8.90 -2.04 25.79
C SER A 411 -10.23 -1.57 25.20
N THR A 412 -11.33 -2.11 25.69
CA THR A 412 -12.70 -1.72 25.32
C THR A 412 -13.43 -1.09 26.50
N ALA A 413 -14.32 -0.15 26.22
CA ALA A 413 -15.14 0.55 27.20
C ALA A 413 -16.57 0.73 26.68
N MET A 414 -17.56 0.67 27.58
CA MET A 414 -18.93 1.05 27.30
C MET A 414 -19.17 2.47 27.84
N LEU A 415 -19.60 3.38 26.97
CA LEU A 415 -19.88 4.77 27.33
C LEU A 415 -21.24 5.22 26.85
N ASN A 416 -21.69 6.36 27.36
CA ASN A 416 -22.93 7.00 26.95
C ASN A 416 -22.63 8.18 26.02
N ILE A 417 -23.14 8.15 24.80
CA ILE A 417 -22.96 9.21 23.80
C ILE A 417 -24.24 10.03 23.64
N THR A 418 -24.13 11.35 23.59
CA THR A 418 -25.29 12.24 23.38
C THR A 418 -25.70 12.32 21.92
N ASP A 419 -26.99 12.24 21.66
CA ASP A 419 -27.59 12.53 20.36
C ASP A 419 -27.85 14.02 20.15
N SER A 420 -28.35 14.38 18.97
CA SER A 420 -28.71 15.77 18.62
C SER A 420 -29.84 16.38 19.46
N ALA A 421 -30.64 15.56 20.15
CA ALA A 421 -31.70 15.98 21.05
C ALA A 421 -31.23 16.06 22.52
N GLY A 422 -29.96 15.73 22.81
CA GLY A 422 -29.39 15.71 24.16
C GLY A 422 -29.66 14.43 24.95
N VAL A 423 -30.22 13.39 24.32
CA VAL A 423 -30.46 12.08 24.95
C VAL A 423 -29.20 11.22 24.82
N THR A 424 -28.87 10.51 25.90
CA THR A 424 -27.68 9.63 25.94
C THR A 424 -28.00 8.20 25.51
N HIS A 425 -27.14 7.61 24.69
CA HIS A 425 -27.24 6.25 24.18
C HIS A 425 -25.98 5.45 24.53
N PRO A 426 -26.07 4.16 24.87
CA PRO A 426 -24.88 3.34 25.10
C PRO A 426 -24.16 3.06 23.77
N ALA A 427 -22.83 3.15 23.79
CA ALA A 427 -21.99 2.83 22.64
C ALA A 427 -20.71 2.12 23.11
N ARG A 428 -20.28 1.13 22.33
CA ARG A 428 -19.07 0.36 22.63
C ARG A 428 -17.85 0.96 21.93
N VAL A 429 -16.78 1.12 22.68
CA VAL A 429 -15.63 1.93 22.26
C VAL A 429 -14.33 1.18 22.43
N LEU A 430 -13.46 1.32 21.44
CA LEU A 430 -12.07 0.85 21.46
C LEU A 430 -11.15 2.02 21.83
N LEU A 431 -10.31 1.83 22.84
CA LEU A 431 -9.29 2.80 23.23
C LEU A 431 -7.99 2.46 22.49
N ASP A 432 -7.60 3.31 21.54
CA ASP A 432 -6.49 3.04 20.63
C ASP A 432 -5.44 4.16 20.65
N SER A 433 -4.30 3.87 21.28
CA SER A 433 -3.13 4.77 21.29
C SER A 433 -2.42 4.88 19.93
N GLY A 434 -2.66 3.92 19.02
CA GLY A 434 -2.08 3.92 17.67
C GLY A 434 -2.85 4.78 16.67
N ALA A 435 -4.07 5.19 17.01
CA ALA A 435 -4.90 6.05 16.17
C ALA A 435 -4.65 7.53 16.48
N GLN A 436 -4.23 8.34 15.51
CA GLN A 436 -4.03 9.79 15.70
C GLN A 436 -5.34 10.56 15.88
N SER A 437 -6.44 10.06 15.31
CA SER A 437 -7.77 10.67 15.36
C SER A 437 -8.77 9.69 15.97
N SER A 438 -9.89 10.23 16.47
CA SER A 438 -11.03 9.43 16.90
C SER A 438 -11.99 9.18 15.73
N PHE A 439 -12.71 8.06 15.78
CA PHE A 439 -13.58 7.62 14.70
C PHE A 439 -14.94 7.14 15.22
N ILE A 440 -15.97 7.30 14.39
CA ILE A 440 -17.32 6.82 14.67
C ILE A 440 -17.89 6.11 13.44
N THR A 441 -18.70 5.06 13.67
CA THR A 441 -19.42 4.41 12.57
C THR A 441 -20.47 5.34 11.96
N GLY A 442 -20.61 5.30 10.64
CA GLY A 442 -21.64 6.06 9.91
C GLY A 442 -23.06 5.67 10.34
N ARG A 443 -23.26 4.40 10.72
CA ARG A 443 -24.51 3.90 11.29
C ARG A 443 -24.86 4.61 12.60
N LEU A 444 -23.95 4.65 13.57
CA LEU A 444 -24.20 5.30 14.85
C LEU A 444 -24.38 6.82 14.67
N ALA A 445 -23.53 7.48 13.88
CA ALA A 445 -23.66 8.90 13.60
C ALA A 445 -25.01 9.26 12.95
N GLN A 446 -25.57 8.38 12.11
CA GLN A 446 -26.90 8.54 11.55
C GLN A 446 -28.01 8.31 12.57
N PHE A 447 -27.89 7.25 13.38
CA PHE A 447 -28.86 6.92 14.42
C PHE A 447 -29.02 8.04 15.45
N LEU A 448 -27.91 8.68 15.84
CA LEU A 448 -27.88 9.81 16.76
C LEU A 448 -28.26 11.15 16.10
N CYS A 449 -28.53 11.16 14.79
CA CYS A 449 -28.81 12.35 14.00
C CYS A 449 -27.77 13.48 14.19
N LEU A 450 -26.48 13.14 14.34
CA LEU A 450 -25.44 14.13 14.62
C LEU A 450 -25.20 15.07 13.43
N PRO A 451 -25.01 16.38 13.65
CA PRO A 451 -24.62 17.32 12.61
C PRO A 451 -23.29 16.91 11.97
N ARG A 452 -23.27 16.79 10.64
CA ARG A 452 -22.08 16.38 9.88
C ARG A 452 -21.43 17.58 9.22
N LYS A 453 -20.14 17.77 9.47
CA LYS A 453 -19.32 18.78 8.79
C LYS A 453 -18.53 18.11 7.66
N LEU A 454 -18.57 18.70 6.47
CA LEU A 454 -17.82 18.21 5.31
C LEU A 454 -16.31 18.44 5.52
N VAL A 455 -15.53 17.39 5.27
CA VAL A 455 -14.06 17.38 5.33
C VAL A 455 -13.51 16.54 4.19
N ASN A 456 -12.22 16.66 3.90
CA ASN A 456 -11.54 15.82 2.93
C ASN A 456 -10.17 15.41 3.48
N ILE A 457 -10.18 14.41 4.36
CA ILE A 457 -8.97 13.97 5.09
C ILE A 457 -8.53 12.60 4.56
N PRO A 458 -7.33 12.46 3.97
CA PRO A 458 -6.82 11.16 3.56
C PRO A 458 -6.51 10.33 4.81
N LEU A 459 -7.00 9.08 4.87
CA LEU A 459 -6.66 8.16 5.95
C LEU A 459 -5.54 7.22 5.52
N SER A 460 -4.45 7.18 6.27
CA SER A 460 -3.37 6.21 6.05
C SER A 460 -3.34 5.19 7.18
N GLY A 461 -3.20 3.91 6.82
CA GLY A 461 -2.99 2.81 7.76
C GLY A 461 -1.53 2.34 7.80
N ILE A 462 -1.28 1.25 8.53
CA ILE A 462 0.02 0.57 8.56
C ILE A 462 0.34 0.06 7.14
N GLY A 463 1.48 0.49 6.57
CA GLY A 463 1.91 0.17 5.21
C GLY A 463 1.95 1.36 4.24
N GLY A 464 1.50 2.55 4.67
CA GLY A 464 1.69 3.81 3.92
C GLY A 464 0.84 3.95 2.65
N SER A 465 -0.03 2.99 2.34
CA SER A 465 -1.04 3.16 1.30
C SER A 465 -2.05 4.20 1.77
N ALA A 466 -2.19 5.29 1.01
CA ALA A 466 -3.25 6.26 1.20
C ALA A 466 -4.60 5.55 1.03
N GLY A 467 -5.24 5.25 2.16
CA GLY A 467 -6.60 4.75 2.20
C GLY A 467 -7.60 5.83 1.81
N SER A 468 -8.87 5.43 1.73
CA SER A 468 -9.99 6.30 1.34
C SER A 468 -10.05 7.62 2.11
N ASN A 469 -10.42 8.70 1.43
CA ASN A 469 -10.69 9.98 2.05
C ASN A 469 -11.96 9.94 2.94
N VAL A 470 -11.84 10.44 4.16
CA VAL A 470 -12.98 10.75 5.02
C VAL A 470 -13.66 12.01 4.52
N ARG A 471 -14.99 11.92 4.39
CA ARG A 471 -15.85 13.00 3.88
C ARG A 471 -16.56 13.80 4.96
N HIS A 472 -16.72 13.23 6.15
CA HIS A 472 -17.51 13.84 7.22
C HIS A 472 -16.82 13.70 8.57
N THR A 473 -16.90 14.76 9.37
CA THR A 473 -16.58 14.78 10.79
C THR A 473 -17.83 15.12 11.59
N VAL A 474 -17.93 14.60 12.81
CA VAL A 474 -19.00 14.89 13.77
C VAL A 474 -18.39 15.20 15.13
N THR A 475 -19.05 16.03 15.90
CA THR A 475 -18.64 16.37 17.27
C THR A 475 -19.79 16.08 18.21
N THR A 476 -19.53 15.32 19.29
CA THR A 476 -20.52 15.06 20.35
C THR A 476 -19.83 14.74 21.67
N THR A 477 -20.60 14.73 22.76
CA THR A 477 -20.11 14.47 24.10
C THR A 477 -20.31 13.00 24.48
N ILE A 478 -19.24 12.40 24.99
CA ILE A 478 -19.24 11.07 25.59
C ILE A 478 -19.19 11.19 27.11
N HIS A 479 -19.86 10.27 27.80
CA HIS A 479 -20.01 10.25 29.24
C HIS A 479 -19.59 8.88 29.76
N SER A 480 -18.76 8.90 30.82
CA SER A 480 -18.43 7.71 31.58
C SER A 480 -19.69 7.11 32.21
N ARG A 481 -19.74 5.78 32.28
CA ARG A 481 -20.77 5.05 33.03
C ARG A 481 -20.34 4.77 34.46
N CYS A 482 -19.06 4.96 34.77
CA CYS A 482 -18.42 4.58 36.03
C CYS A 482 -17.97 5.79 36.86
N SER A 483 -17.88 6.97 36.26
CA SER A 483 -17.47 8.22 36.90
C SER A 483 -18.31 9.40 36.37
N SER A 484 -18.11 10.59 36.94
CA SER A 484 -18.71 11.83 36.43
C SER A 484 -17.97 12.41 35.21
N TYR A 485 -16.95 11.71 34.69
CA TYR A 485 -16.15 12.18 33.57
C TYR A 485 -16.98 12.25 32.29
N ASN A 486 -16.81 13.35 31.56
CA ASN A 486 -17.34 13.53 30.22
C ASN A 486 -16.32 14.27 29.35
N ALA A 487 -16.41 14.07 28.03
CA ALA A 487 -15.52 14.73 27.08
C ALA A 487 -16.27 14.98 25.77
N THR A 488 -16.06 16.15 25.17
CA THR A 488 -16.54 16.45 23.81
C THR A 488 -15.47 16.04 22.81
N VAL A 489 -15.83 15.16 21.88
CA VAL A 489 -14.88 14.53 20.96
C VAL A 489 -15.28 14.80 19.52
N GLU A 490 -14.34 15.29 18.73
CA GLU A 490 -14.46 15.33 17.27
C GLU A 490 -14.02 13.98 16.67
N MET A 491 -14.86 13.43 15.80
CA MET A 491 -14.71 12.08 15.26
C MET A 491 -14.95 12.02 13.76
N LEU A 492 -14.04 11.32 13.08
CA LEU A 492 -14.13 11.06 11.66
C LEU A 492 -15.13 9.93 11.38
N VAL A 493 -16.04 10.15 10.45
CA VAL A 493 -17.11 9.20 10.13
C VAL A 493 -16.64 8.17 9.11
N LEU A 494 -16.69 6.89 9.49
CA LEU A 494 -16.33 5.76 8.64
C LEU A 494 -17.48 4.75 8.51
N PRO A 495 -17.64 4.09 7.34
CA PRO A 495 -18.71 3.11 7.14
C PRO A 495 -18.55 1.90 8.08
N LYS A 496 -17.32 1.49 8.37
CA LYS A 496 -16.97 0.40 9.27
C LYS A 496 -15.63 0.69 9.95
N LEU A 497 -15.54 0.44 11.25
CA LEU A 497 -14.32 0.67 12.05
C LEU A 497 -13.48 -0.61 12.14
N THR A 498 -14.03 -1.66 12.77
CA THR A 498 -13.31 -2.92 13.02
C THR A 498 -14.18 -4.15 12.75
N VAL A 499 -13.59 -5.33 12.87
CA VAL A 499 -14.34 -6.58 13.12
C VAL A 499 -14.82 -6.62 14.58
N GLU A 500 -15.66 -7.59 14.92
CA GLU A 500 -16.09 -7.81 16.30
C GLU A 500 -14.89 -8.10 17.22
N MET A 501 -14.93 -7.52 18.43
CA MET A 501 -13.85 -7.60 19.41
C MET A 501 -14.39 -8.03 20.77
N PRO A 502 -13.75 -8.99 21.47
CA PRO A 502 -12.83 -9.98 20.93
C PRO A 502 -13.49 -10.80 19.81
N ARG A 503 -12.69 -11.46 18.98
CA ARG A 503 -13.24 -12.25 17.86
C ARG A 503 -14.01 -13.50 18.28
N GLN A 504 -13.77 -13.96 19.50
CA GLN A 504 -14.43 -15.10 20.09
C GLN A 504 -14.62 -14.86 21.58
N TYR A 505 -15.53 -15.61 22.15
CA TYR A 505 -15.79 -15.60 23.58
C TYR A 505 -14.54 -16.01 24.36
N ILE A 506 -14.26 -15.31 25.46
CA ILE A 506 -13.18 -15.64 26.38
C ILE A 506 -13.79 -16.04 27.72
N ASN A 507 -13.42 -17.22 28.19
CA ASN A 507 -13.84 -17.70 29.50
C ASN A 507 -13.01 -17.00 30.60
N ILE A 508 -13.68 -16.16 31.38
CA ILE A 508 -13.08 -15.37 32.46
C ILE A 508 -13.36 -15.96 33.86
N SER A 509 -13.99 -17.14 33.96
CA SER A 509 -14.45 -17.71 35.24
C SER A 509 -13.31 -17.95 36.24
N HIS A 510 -12.09 -18.17 35.75
CA HIS A 510 -10.89 -18.39 36.56
C HIS A 510 -10.13 -17.10 36.90
N TRP A 511 -10.62 -15.94 36.44
CA TRP A 511 -9.90 -14.67 36.58
C TRP A 511 -10.29 -14.03 37.91
N SER A 512 -9.30 -13.79 38.77
CA SER A 512 -9.50 -13.14 40.06
C SER A 512 -9.57 -11.62 39.89
N ILE A 513 -10.59 -11.12 39.21
CA ILE A 513 -10.85 -9.68 39.07
C ILE A 513 -11.44 -9.17 40.40
N PRO A 514 -10.78 -8.22 41.10
CA PRO A 514 -11.31 -7.70 42.36
C PRO A 514 -12.67 -7.01 42.15
N GLU A 515 -13.65 -7.24 43.01
CA GLU A 515 -14.98 -6.60 42.94
C GLU A 515 -14.91 -5.06 43.03
N ALA A 516 -13.84 -4.53 43.65
CA ALA A 516 -13.57 -3.09 43.70
C ALA A 516 -13.22 -2.48 42.33
N CYS A 517 -12.83 -3.30 41.34
CA CYS A 517 -12.50 -2.85 39.99
C CYS A 517 -13.76 -2.79 39.12
N VAL A 518 -14.43 -1.62 39.08
CA VAL A 518 -15.57 -1.42 38.18
C VAL A 518 -15.08 -1.42 36.73
N LEU A 519 -15.46 -2.45 35.97
CA LEU A 519 -15.05 -2.60 34.58
C LEU A 519 -15.72 -1.58 33.67
N ALA A 520 -14.94 -0.96 32.78
CA ALA A 520 -15.44 0.00 31.80
C ALA A 520 -16.30 -0.68 30.72
N ASP A 521 -15.96 -1.90 30.32
CA ASP A 521 -16.80 -2.77 29.48
C ASP A 521 -17.07 -4.09 30.23
N PRO A 522 -18.25 -4.26 30.84
CA PRO A 522 -18.62 -5.52 31.52
C PRO A 522 -18.72 -6.72 30.57
N SER A 523 -18.84 -6.48 29.27
CA SER A 523 -18.96 -7.48 28.21
C SER A 523 -17.68 -7.60 27.37
N PHE A 524 -16.53 -7.15 27.90
CA PHE A 524 -15.25 -7.17 27.20
C PHE A 524 -14.84 -8.55 26.67
N ASN A 525 -15.35 -9.63 27.28
CA ASN A 525 -15.04 -11.00 26.93
C ASN A 525 -15.96 -11.59 25.83
N ASN A 526 -17.01 -10.85 25.43
CA ASN A 526 -17.96 -11.27 24.40
C ASN A 526 -17.67 -10.60 23.05
N PRO A 527 -17.74 -11.33 21.92
CA PRO A 527 -17.68 -10.73 20.60
C PRO A 527 -18.82 -9.75 20.38
N ALA A 528 -18.47 -8.50 20.09
CA ALA A 528 -19.44 -7.49 19.66
C ALA A 528 -18.75 -6.42 18.79
N PRO A 529 -19.52 -5.72 17.94
CA PRO A 529 -18.98 -4.63 17.12
C PRO A 529 -18.54 -3.44 17.99
N ILE A 530 -17.61 -2.65 17.43
CA ILE A 530 -17.16 -1.38 18.02
C ILE A 530 -17.82 -0.23 17.26
N ASP A 531 -18.43 0.68 18.01
CA ASP A 531 -19.14 1.83 17.47
C ASP A 531 -18.25 3.08 17.36
N LEU A 532 -17.25 3.21 18.26
CA LEU A 532 -16.27 4.30 18.27
C LEU A 532 -14.84 3.81 18.51
N ILE A 533 -13.87 4.52 17.92
CA ILE A 533 -12.46 4.41 18.29
C ILE A 533 -12.04 5.76 18.89
N LEU A 534 -11.47 5.74 20.09
CA LEU A 534 -10.85 6.92 20.70
C LEU A 534 -9.35 6.89 20.46
N GLY A 535 -8.87 7.91 19.76
CA GLY A 535 -7.46 8.04 19.39
C GLY A 535 -6.58 8.57 20.53
N ALA A 536 -5.29 8.70 20.23
CA ALA A 536 -4.22 9.11 21.12
C ALA A 536 -4.51 10.41 21.88
N SER A 537 -5.20 11.37 21.25
CA SER A 537 -5.53 12.67 21.86
C SER A 537 -6.31 12.53 23.16
N LEU A 538 -7.31 11.64 23.20
CA LEU A 538 -8.10 11.39 24.40
C LEU A 538 -7.57 10.19 25.20
N PHE A 539 -6.94 9.21 24.52
CA PHE A 539 -6.41 8.00 25.16
C PHE A 539 -5.48 8.31 26.32
N TYR A 540 -4.53 9.24 26.16
CA TYR A 540 -3.56 9.54 27.21
C TYR A 540 -4.13 10.41 28.33
N GLU A 541 -5.19 11.18 28.07
CA GLU A 541 -5.86 12.03 29.06
C GLU A 541 -6.68 11.21 30.05
N ILE A 542 -7.34 10.14 29.57
CA ILE A 542 -8.22 9.31 30.40
C ILE A 542 -7.47 8.28 31.26
N LEU A 543 -6.16 8.11 31.11
CA LEU A 543 -5.39 7.12 31.86
C LEU A 543 -5.20 7.57 33.31
N ARG A 544 -5.46 6.65 34.24
CA ARG A 544 -5.18 6.84 35.67
C ARG A 544 -3.98 6.02 36.12
N THR A 545 -3.53 6.24 37.36
CA THR A 545 -2.35 5.56 37.93
C THR A 545 -2.59 4.10 38.28
N GLY A 546 -3.84 3.67 38.45
CA GLY A 546 -4.17 2.29 38.81
C GLY A 546 -3.81 1.29 37.72
N ARG A 547 -3.01 0.27 38.08
CA ARG A 547 -2.65 -0.84 37.21
C ARG A 547 -2.59 -2.12 38.02
N LEU A 548 -3.30 -3.16 37.57
CA LEU A 548 -3.37 -4.46 38.25
C LEU A 548 -3.08 -5.58 37.24
N SER A 549 -2.02 -6.35 37.48
CA SER A 549 -1.74 -7.55 36.68
C SER A 549 -2.47 -8.75 37.30
N LEU A 550 -3.18 -9.54 36.48
CA LEU A 550 -3.88 -10.74 36.94
C LEU A 550 -2.97 -11.98 37.08
N GLY A 551 -1.67 -11.85 36.76
CA GLY A 551 -0.68 -12.93 36.83
C GLY A 551 0.06 -13.15 35.50
N ASP A 552 0.92 -14.17 35.49
CA ASP A 552 1.72 -14.52 34.31
C ASP A 552 0.83 -15.06 33.18
N ASN A 553 1.04 -14.57 31.96
CA ASN A 553 0.23 -14.87 30.77
C ASN A 553 -1.27 -14.52 30.86
N MET A 554 -1.62 -13.61 31.77
CA MET A 554 -2.97 -13.07 31.95
C MET A 554 -3.00 -11.57 31.61
N PRO A 555 -4.16 -11.01 31.25
CA PRO A 555 -4.25 -9.60 30.92
C PRO A 555 -4.05 -8.71 32.15
N THR A 556 -3.71 -7.46 31.87
CA THR A 556 -3.58 -6.39 32.85
C THR A 556 -4.84 -5.53 32.83
N LEU A 557 -5.33 -5.18 34.02
CA LEU A 557 -6.32 -4.13 34.18
C LEU A 557 -5.62 -2.79 34.31
N GLN A 558 -6.10 -1.82 33.54
CA GLN A 558 -5.65 -0.44 33.56
C GLN A 558 -6.82 0.43 34.00
N GLU A 559 -6.61 1.25 35.01
CA GLU A 559 -7.60 2.22 35.47
C GLU A 559 -7.67 3.38 34.49
N THR A 560 -8.89 3.79 34.15
CA THR A 560 -9.17 4.95 33.30
C THR A 560 -10.33 5.76 33.88
N GLU A 561 -10.54 6.98 33.37
CA GLU A 561 -11.73 7.78 33.67
C GLU A 561 -13.06 7.07 33.34
N PHE A 562 -13.03 6.07 32.44
CA PHE A 562 -14.20 5.26 32.08
C PHE A 562 -14.40 4.02 32.96
N GLY A 563 -13.52 3.77 33.92
CA GLY A 563 -13.45 2.53 34.69
C GLY A 563 -12.23 1.69 34.32
N TRP A 564 -12.16 0.47 34.84
CA TRP A 564 -11.05 -0.45 34.60
C TRP A 564 -11.21 -1.13 33.24
N VAL A 565 -10.21 -0.97 32.36
CA VAL A 565 -10.16 -1.65 31.07
C VAL A 565 -9.24 -2.86 31.14
N VAL A 566 -9.61 -3.93 30.44
CA VAL A 566 -8.84 -5.17 30.39
C VAL A 566 -8.06 -5.23 29.09
N SER A 567 -6.74 -5.40 29.17
CA SER A 567 -5.87 -5.44 28.00
C SER A 567 -4.67 -6.35 28.18
N GLY A 568 -4.16 -6.93 27.08
CA GLY A 568 -2.97 -7.77 27.10
C GLY A 568 -3.23 -9.23 26.73
N ASN A 569 -2.20 -10.05 26.87
CA ASN A 569 -2.19 -11.42 26.38
C ASN A 569 -3.03 -12.34 27.29
N THR A 570 -3.77 -13.28 26.69
CA THR A 570 -4.48 -14.35 27.39
C THR A 570 -4.37 -15.65 26.60
N ILE A 571 -4.36 -16.78 27.30
CA ILE A 571 -4.41 -18.12 26.71
C ILE A 571 -5.86 -18.45 26.34
N ILE A 572 -6.04 -19.14 25.22
CA ILE A 572 -7.34 -19.63 24.76
C ILE A 572 -7.33 -21.16 24.81
N GLU A 573 -8.36 -21.75 25.40
CA GLU A 573 -8.53 -23.21 25.52
C GLU A 573 -8.79 -23.88 24.16
N GLU A 574 -9.51 -23.22 23.23
CA GLU A 574 -9.75 -23.69 21.86
C GLU A 574 -9.11 -22.76 20.81
N PRO A 575 -7.94 -23.12 20.23
CA PRO A 575 -7.27 -22.30 19.25
C PRO A 575 -8.05 -22.24 17.91
N LEU A 576 -8.30 -21.02 17.42
CA LEU A 576 -8.84 -20.82 16.07
C LEU A 576 -7.81 -21.26 15.02
N SER A 577 -8.25 -21.97 13.98
CA SER A 577 -7.43 -22.36 12.80
C SER A 577 -6.95 -21.18 11.94
N SER A 578 -7.15 -19.94 12.39
CA SER A 578 -6.74 -18.71 11.71
C SER A 578 -6.73 -17.54 12.69
N SER A 579 -5.55 -17.18 13.21
CA SER A 579 -5.38 -15.89 13.88
C SER A 579 -4.99 -14.86 12.84
N MET A 580 -5.97 -14.16 12.24
CA MET A 580 -5.64 -12.98 11.43
C MET A 580 -5.17 -11.86 12.36
N CYS A 581 -4.06 -11.18 12.08
CA CYS A 581 -3.83 -9.88 12.72
C CYS A 581 -4.90 -8.92 12.17
N ALA A 582 -5.76 -8.34 13.02
CA ALA A 582 -6.86 -7.47 12.58
C ALA A 582 -6.32 -6.11 12.11
N VAL A 583 -5.62 -6.07 10.98
CA VAL A 583 -5.36 -4.82 10.28
C VAL A 583 -6.44 -4.67 9.23
N VAL A 584 -7.42 -3.79 9.48
CA VAL A 584 -8.35 -3.34 8.46
C VAL A 584 -7.55 -2.45 7.50
N THR A 585 -6.87 -3.06 6.53
CA THR A 585 -6.48 -2.35 5.32
C THR A 585 -7.74 -2.25 4.48
N HIS A 586 -8.33 -1.06 4.42
CA HIS A 586 -9.42 -0.80 3.50
C HIS A 586 -8.81 -0.82 2.08
N THR A 587 -8.75 -2.00 1.46
CA THR A 587 -8.23 -2.17 0.09
C THR A 587 -9.24 -1.67 -0.94
N ASN A 588 -9.65 -0.40 -0.83
CA ASN A 588 -10.49 0.24 -1.85
C ASN A 588 -9.72 0.44 -3.16
N GLU A 589 -8.39 0.39 -3.16
CA GLU A 589 -7.61 0.50 -4.39
C GLU A 589 -7.89 -0.63 -5.37
N LEU A 590 -7.98 -1.89 -4.90
CA LEU A 590 -8.25 -3.02 -5.79
C LEU A 590 -9.69 -3.00 -6.32
N ASP A 591 -10.66 -2.73 -5.46
CA ASP A 591 -12.07 -2.60 -5.87
C ASP A 591 -12.28 -1.39 -6.79
N SER A 592 -11.59 -0.28 -6.54
CA SER A 592 -11.67 0.90 -7.40
C SER A 592 -10.91 0.70 -8.72
N LEU A 593 -9.82 -0.07 -8.75
CA LEU A 593 -9.12 -0.50 -9.96
C LEU A 593 -9.96 -1.49 -10.77
N MET A 594 -10.62 -2.45 -10.11
CA MET A 594 -11.57 -3.35 -10.76
C MET A 594 -12.77 -2.57 -11.29
N LYS A 595 -13.33 -1.65 -10.51
CA LYS A 595 -14.43 -0.79 -10.96
C LYS A 595 -14.01 0.07 -12.17
N ARG A 596 -12.84 0.72 -12.12
CA ARG A 596 -12.29 1.46 -13.27
C ARG A 596 -11.98 0.56 -14.46
N PHE A 597 -11.54 -0.67 -14.23
CA PHE A 597 -11.31 -1.66 -15.29
C PHE A 597 -12.63 -1.97 -16.02
N PHE A 598 -13.72 -2.17 -15.29
CA PHE A 598 -15.05 -2.39 -15.88
C PHE A 598 -15.62 -1.10 -16.51
N GLU A 599 -15.44 0.07 -15.89
CA GLU A 599 -15.85 1.38 -16.46
C GLU A 599 -15.07 1.74 -17.73
N LEU A 600 -13.83 1.24 -17.91
CA LEU A 600 -13.04 1.40 -19.14
C LEU A 600 -13.54 0.52 -20.29
N GLU A 601 -14.21 -0.59 -20.00
CA GLU A 601 -14.86 -1.44 -21.00
C GLU A 601 -16.27 -0.93 -21.38
N GLU A 602 -16.85 -0.02 -20.59
CA GLU A 602 -18.11 0.66 -20.91
C GLU A 602 -17.88 1.85 -21.86
N VAL A 603 -18.55 1.83 -23.03
CA VAL A 603 -18.54 2.95 -23.96
C VAL A 603 -19.32 4.10 -23.34
N SER A 604 -18.64 5.21 -23.05
CA SER A 604 -19.26 6.41 -22.49
C SER A 604 -20.11 7.12 -23.55
N GLY A 605 -21.40 6.81 -23.55
CA GLY A 605 -22.43 7.60 -24.20
C GLY A 605 -23.64 7.67 -23.27
N THR A 606 -24.23 8.85 -23.09
CA THR A 606 -25.59 8.93 -22.54
C THR A 606 -26.50 8.13 -23.47
N PRO A 607 -27.19 7.08 -23.00
CA PRO A 607 -27.99 6.27 -23.91
C PRO A 607 -29.17 7.13 -24.37
N SER A 608 -29.28 7.38 -25.67
CA SER A 608 -30.56 7.75 -26.26
C SER A 608 -31.35 6.45 -26.41
N TRP A 609 -32.07 6.08 -25.35
CA TRP A 609 -32.84 4.84 -25.30
C TRP A 609 -33.80 4.79 -26.49
N SER A 610 -33.69 3.74 -27.31
CA SER A 610 -34.72 3.43 -28.28
C SER A 610 -36.03 3.06 -27.57
N ASN A 611 -37.15 3.09 -28.28
CA ASN A 611 -38.44 2.69 -27.69
C ASN A 611 -38.41 1.22 -27.23
N GLU A 612 -37.66 0.37 -27.95
CA GLU A 612 -37.46 -1.04 -27.62
C GLU A 612 -36.59 -1.20 -26.37
N GLU A 613 -35.53 -0.40 -26.22
CA GLU A 613 -34.66 -0.41 -25.03
C GLU A 613 -35.41 0.06 -23.79
N ARG A 614 -36.22 1.12 -23.92
CA ARG A 614 -37.08 1.60 -22.82
C ARG A 614 -38.11 0.55 -22.40
N ALA A 615 -38.77 -0.09 -23.37
CA ALA A 615 -39.71 -1.17 -23.08
C ALA A 615 -39.02 -2.37 -22.41
N CYS A 616 -37.77 -2.66 -22.77
CA CYS A 616 -36.99 -3.73 -22.15
C CYS A 616 -36.63 -3.41 -20.69
N GLU A 617 -36.26 -2.17 -20.39
CA GLU A 617 -35.96 -1.72 -19.02
C GLU A 617 -37.19 -1.66 -18.13
N GLU A 618 -38.31 -1.16 -18.67
CA GLU A 618 -39.59 -1.17 -17.96
C GLU A 618 -40.03 -2.60 -17.66
N HIS A 619 -39.87 -3.53 -18.61
CA HIS A 619 -40.15 -4.94 -18.39
C HIS A 619 -39.22 -5.55 -17.33
N TYR A 620 -37.92 -5.26 -17.39
CA TYR A 620 -36.93 -5.73 -16.43
C TYR A 620 -37.24 -5.25 -15.02
N THR A 621 -37.50 -3.96 -14.86
CA THR A 621 -37.84 -3.31 -13.59
C THR A 621 -39.15 -3.86 -13.02
N ALA A 622 -40.15 -4.12 -13.87
CA ALA A 622 -41.44 -4.66 -13.45
C ALA A 622 -41.39 -6.15 -13.06
N THR A 623 -40.43 -6.92 -13.59
CA THR A 623 -40.38 -8.39 -13.43
C THR A 623 -39.25 -8.90 -12.53
N THR A 624 -38.31 -8.04 -12.15
CA THR A 624 -37.12 -8.41 -11.38
C THR A 624 -37.11 -7.72 -10.03
N THR A 625 -37.06 -8.50 -8.95
CA THR A 625 -36.93 -7.97 -7.58
C THR A 625 -35.63 -8.46 -6.93
N THR A 626 -35.03 -7.61 -6.10
CA THR A 626 -33.82 -7.90 -5.31
C THR A 626 -34.16 -8.03 -3.83
N ASP A 627 -33.39 -8.85 -3.12
CA ASP A 627 -33.48 -8.96 -1.66
C ASP A 627 -32.74 -7.81 -0.95
N ILE A 628 -32.83 -7.79 0.37
CA ILE A 628 -32.17 -6.81 1.25
C ILE A 628 -30.63 -6.79 1.13
N ASN A 629 -30.03 -7.80 0.50
CA ASN A 629 -28.60 -7.92 0.26
C ASN A 629 -28.22 -7.64 -1.20
N GLY A 630 -29.17 -7.16 -2.01
CA GLY A 630 -28.96 -6.83 -3.43
C GLY A 630 -28.90 -8.03 -4.36
N ARG A 631 -29.32 -9.23 -3.94
CA ARG A 631 -29.37 -10.41 -4.80
C ARG A 631 -30.71 -10.52 -5.49
N TYR A 632 -30.71 -10.79 -6.80
CA TYR A 632 -31.93 -11.01 -7.58
C TYR A 632 -32.66 -12.27 -7.09
N VAL A 633 -33.88 -12.09 -6.57
CA VAL A 633 -34.67 -13.17 -5.95
C VAL A 633 -35.42 -13.97 -7.01
N GLN A 634 -35.77 -13.35 -8.13
CA GLN A 634 -36.39 -13.99 -9.28
C GLN A 634 -35.99 -13.25 -10.57
N LEU A 635 -35.23 -13.92 -11.44
CA LEU A 635 -34.90 -13.41 -12.79
C LEU A 635 -35.85 -13.95 -13.87
N GLN A 636 -36.69 -14.93 -13.54
CA GLN A 636 -37.77 -15.41 -14.41
C GLN A 636 -38.97 -15.85 -13.57
N PRO A 637 -40.20 -15.36 -13.85
CA PRO A 637 -41.39 -15.99 -13.33
C PRO A 637 -41.48 -17.39 -13.94
N ARG A 638 -41.30 -18.44 -13.12
CA ARG A 638 -41.62 -19.80 -13.55
C ARG A 638 -43.13 -19.89 -13.70
N SER A 639 -43.64 -19.68 -14.91
CA SER A 639 -45.01 -20.10 -15.23
C SER A 639 -45.06 -21.61 -15.04
N LYS A 640 -45.66 -22.07 -13.93
CA LYS A 640 -46.07 -23.46 -13.77
C LYS A 640 -46.78 -23.85 -15.07
N TRP A 641 -46.34 -24.94 -15.69
CA TRP A 641 -47.00 -25.57 -16.83
C TRP A 641 -48.51 -25.54 -16.57
N TYR A 642 -49.30 -25.06 -17.54
CA TYR A 642 -50.76 -24.86 -17.46
C TYR A 642 -51.28 -23.55 -16.86
N LYS A 643 -50.89 -22.41 -17.40
CA LYS A 643 -51.88 -21.37 -17.71
C LYS A 643 -51.91 -21.19 -19.22
N ASP A 644 -53.10 -21.21 -19.80
CA ASP A 644 -53.30 -21.02 -21.24
C ASP A 644 -52.65 -19.70 -21.64
N ASP A 645 -51.50 -19.83 -22.31
CA ASP A 645 -50.61 -18.75 -22.70
C ASP A 645 -51.38 -17.82 -23.65
N GLU A 646 -51.52 -16.54 -23.27
CA GLU A 646 -52.25 -15.48 -23.99
C GLU A 646 -51.74 -15.22 -25.41
N ARG A 647 -50.64 -15.89 -25.83
CA ARG A 647 -50.14 -15.88 -27.21
C ARG A 647 -50.48 -17.19 -27.92
N ALA A 648 -51.74 -17.31 -28.33
CA ALA A 648 -52.19 -18.38 -29.23
C ALA A 648 -51.36 -18.34 -30.52
N ILE A 649 -50.63 -19.44 -30.83
CA ILE A 649 -49.93 -19.57 -32.11
C ILE A 649 -50.96 -19.93 -33.17
N VAL A 650 -51.28 -18.96 -34.03
CA VAL A 650 -52.20 -19.11 -35.16
C VAL A 650 -51.44 -19.12 -36.49
N PRO A 651 -52.03 -19.64 -37.58
CA PRO A 651 -51.46 -19.47 -38.92
C PRO A 651 -51.12 -17.99 -39.19
N GLY A 652 -49.93 -17.74 -39.73
CA GLY A 652 -49.39 -16.40 -39.94
C GLY A 652 -48.35 -15.96 -38.90
N THR A 653 -48.32 -16.58 -37.71
CA THR A 653 -47.39 -16.21 -36.63
C THR A 653 -45.92 -16.46 -37.03
N LEU A 654 -45.04 -15.50 -36.78
CA LEU A 654 -43.59 -15.62 -36.98
C LEU A 654 -42.94 -16.27 -35.76
N VAL A 655 -42.14 -17.31 -36.00
CA VAL A 655 -41.48 -18.12 -34.97
C VAL A 655 -40.04 -18.43 -35.34
N ILE A 656 -39.19 -18.63 -34.33
CA ILE A 656 -37.84 -19.19 -34.48
C ILE A 656 -37.89 -20.68 -34.11
N ILE A 657 -37.29 -21.53 -34.95
CA ILE A 657 -37.21 -22.97 -34.76
C ILE A 657 -35.93 -23.32 -33.98
N LYS A 658 -36.09 -23.83 -32.77
CA LYS A 658 -34.98 -24.34 -31.95
C LYS A 658 -34.38 -25.60 -32.56
N GLU A 659 -33.09 -25.57 -32.84
CA GLU A 659 -32.30 -26.73 -33.28
C GLU A 659 -31.18 -27.03 -32.29
N ASP A 660 -31.15 -28.25 -31.76
CA ASP A 660 -30.28 -28.60 -30.63
C ASP A 660 -28.79 -28.57 -30.98
N ASN A 661 -28.45 -28.72 -32.26
CA ASN A 661 -27.07 -28.82 -32.75
C ASN A 661 -26.55 -27.52 -33.38
N VAL A 662 -27.30 -26.42 -33.25
CA VAL A 662 -26.99 -25.13 -33.88
C VAL A 662 -27.03 -24.03 -32.82
N PRO A 663 -26.06 -23.09 -32.80
CA PRO A 663 -26.09 -21.96 -31.88
C PRO A 663 -27.41 -21.17 -31.98
N PRO A 664 -27.95 -20.61 -30.88
CA PRO A 664 -29.24 -19.91 -30.88
C PRO A 664 -29.39 -18.77 -31.89
N LEU A 665 -28.29 -18.09 -32.22
CA LEU A 665 -28.27 -17.01 -33.23
C LEU A 665 -28.40 -17.50 -34.67
N SER A 666 -28.25 -18.81 -34.90
CA SER A 666 -28.34 -19.43 -36.21
C SER A 666 -29.61 -20.28 -36.37
N TRP A 667 -30.54 -20.20 -35.43
CA TRP A 667 -31.84 -20.88 -35.52
C TRP A 667 -32.72 -20.27 -36.62
N LEU A 668 -33.47 -21.14 -37.30
CA LEU A 668 -34.21 -20.74 -38.49
C LEU A 668 -35.47 -19.95 -38.16
N LEU A 669 -35.67 -18.85 -38.87
CA LEU A 669 -36.92 -18.09 -38.89
C LEU A 669 -37.95 -18.79 -39.78
N ALA A 670 -39.18 -18.96 -39.27
CA ALA A 670 -40.27 -19.57 -40.01
C ALA A 670 -41.61 -18.92 -39.68
N ARG A 671 -42.57 -19.07 -40.60
CA ARG A 671 -43.96 -18.66 -40.41
C ARG A 671 -44.84 -19.88 -40.23
N VAL A 672 -45.74 -19.85 -39.26
CA VAL A 672 -46.72 -20.91 -39.04
C VAL A 672 -47.73 -20.90 -40.19
N VAL A 673 -47.89 -22.03 -40.86
CA VAL A 673 -48.84 -22.21 -41.98
C VAL A 673 -50.08 -22.94 -41.51
N GLU A 674 -49.92 -23.90 -40.62
CA GLU A 674 -50.99 -24.79 -40.17
C GLU A 674 -50.78 -25.20 -38.71
N VAL A 675 -51.87 -25.39 -38.00
CA VAL A 675 -51.90 -25.79 -36.59
C VAL A 675 -52.57 -27.14 -36.48
N HIS A 676 -51.90 -28.10 -35.83
CA HIS A 676 -52.41 -29.45 -35.60
C HIS A 676 -52.79 -29.63 -34.12
N PRO A 677 -54.08 -29.47 -33.75
CA PRO A 677 -54.55 -29.71 -32.40
C PRO A 677 -54.58 -31.21 -32.06
N GLY A 678 -54.28 -31.53 -30.80
CA GLY A 678 -54.44 -32.88 -30.26
C GLY A 678 -55.91 -33.23 -29.97
N LYS A 679 -56.15 -34.45 -29.48
CA LYS A 679 -57.50 -34.94 -29.14
C LYS A 679 -58.24 -34.13 -28.07
N ASP A 680 -57.49 -33.35 -27.27
CA ASP A 680 -57.98 -32.44 -26.24
C ASP A 680 -58.15 -30.98 -26.75
N GLY A 681 -58.11 -30.77 -28.07
CA GLY A 681 -58.25 -29.46 -28.70
C GLY A 681 -57.02 -28.55 -28.59
N LYS A 682 -55.94 -28.98 -27.92
CA LYS A 682 -54.73 -28.16 -27.71
C LYS A 682 -53.72 -28.33 -28.83
N ALA A 683 -53.35 -27.22 -29.46
CA ALA A 683 -52.31 -27.13 -30.49
C ALA A 683 -50.92 -27.48 -29.95
N ARG A 684 -50.40 -28.66 -30.32
CA ARG A 684 -49.05 -29.12 -29.91
C ARG A 684 -48.06 -29.21 -31.06
N VAL A 685 -48.53 -29.31 -32.29
CA VAL A 685 -47.70 -29.51 -33.49
C VAL A 685 -48.10 -28.49 -34.55
N PHE A 686 -47.11 -27.94 -35.26
CA PHE A 686 -47.31 -26.87 -36.23
C PHE A 686 -46.56 -27.16 -37.51
N THR A 687 -47.19 -26.91 -38.67
CA THR A 687 -46.51 -26.86 -39.96
C THR A 687 -45.97 -25.45 -40.15
N LEU A 688 -44.68 -25.33 -40.40
CA LEU A 688 -43.96 -24.06 -40.53
C LEU A 688 -43.36 -23.95 -41.92
N GLN A 689 -43.30 -22.75 -42.45
CA GLN A 689 -42.59 -22.44 -43.68
C GLN A 689 -41.40 -21.55 -43.39
N THR A 690 -40.21 -22.05 -43.72
CA THR A 690 -38.95 -21.32 -43.60
C THR A 690 -38.79 -20.29 -44.73
N SER A 691 -37.82 -19.38 -44.62
CA SER A 691 -37.51 -18.38 -45.65
C SER A 691 -37.18 -18.99 -47.03
N THR A 692 -36.64 -20.21 -47.05
CA THR A 692 -36.35 -20.98 -48.27
C THR A 692 -37.59 -21.69 -48.86
N LYS A 693 -38.79 -21.37 -48.35
CA LYS A 693 -40.08 -21.99 -48.69
C LYS A 693 -40.22 -23.48 -48.33
N THR A 694 -39.24 -24.07 -47.64
CA THR A 694 -39.32 -25.44 -47.15
C THR A 694 -40.32 -25.53 -45.99
N LYS A 695 -41.23 -26.52 -46.07
CA LYS A 695 -42.19 -26.81 -45.00
C LYS A 695 -41.63 -27.82 -44.02
N VAL A 696 -41.68 -27.51 -42.73
CA VAL A 696 -41.21 -28.37 -41.64
C VAL A 696 -42.25 -28.45 -40.54
N VAL A 697 -42.43 -29.65 -39.98
CA VAL A 697 -43.36 -29.90 -38.87
C VAL A 697 -42.58 -29.92 -37.57
N ARG A 698 -43.00 -29.14 -36.58
CA ARG A 698 -42.32 -29.03 -35.28
C ARG A 698 -43.31 -28.92 -34.12
N PRO A 699 -42.97 -29.51 -32.95
CA PRO A 699 -43.81 -29.38 -31.74
C PRO A 699 -43.62 -28.02 -31.08
N ARG A 700 -44.61 -27.55 -30.29
CA ARG A 700 -44.59 -26.23 -29.63
C ARG A 700 -43.29 -25.94 -28.86
N VAL A 701 -42.73 -26.95 -28.18
CA VAL A 701 -41.51 -26.82 -27.37
C VAL A 701 -40.27 -26.42 -28.18
N LYS A 702 -40.28 -26.67 -29.49
CA LYS A 702 -39.20 -26.27 -30.41
C LYS A 702 -39.44 -24.90 -31.05
N LEU A 703 -40.49 -24.17 -30.65
CA LEU A 703 -40.86 -22.89 -31.25
C LEU A 703 -40.72 -21.75 -30.24
N CYS A 704 -40.13 -20.65 -30.69
CA CYS A 704 -40.12 -19.37 -29.98
C CYS A 704 -40.92 -18.36 -30.78
N VAL A 705 -42.01 -17.84 -30.21
CA VAL A 705 -42.83 -16.82 -30.86
C VAL A 705 -42.08 -15.49 -30.86
N ILE A 706 -41.95 -14.86 -32.02
CA ILE A 706 -41.38 -13.52 -32.11
C ILE A 706 -42.52 -12.54 -31.81
N PRO A 707 -42.37 -11.62 -30.84
CA PRO A 707 -43.32 -10.54 -30.64
C PRO A 707 -43.30 -9.66 -31.89
N THR A 708 -44.34 -9.77 -32.70
CA THR A 708 -44.59 -8.79 -33.77
C THR A 708 -45.39 -7.68 -33.12
N ALA A 709 -44.87 -6.45 -33.15
CA ALA A 709 -45.59 -5.27 -32.67
C ALA A 709 -46.87 -5.12 -33.51
N VAL A 710 -47.97 -5.64 -32.98
CA VAL A 710 -49.31 -5.39 -33.51
C VAL A 710 -50.09 -4.81 -32.34
N GLY A 711 -50.15 -3.48 -32.28
CA GLY A 711 -50.87 -2.76 -31.24
C GLY A 711 -50.40 -1.31 -31.13
N ASN A 712 -50.90 -0.49 -32.07
CA ASN A 712 -51.09 0.97 -32.02
C ASN A 712 -49.94 1.83 -31.47
N TYR A 713 -49.23 2.48 -32.42
CA TYR A 713 -48.55 3.76 -32.17
C TYR A 713 -49.52 4.82 -31.64
#